data_AF-A0A3M6T5Q6-F1
#
_entry.id   AF-A0A3M6T5Q6-F1
#
_cell.length_a   1.000
_cell.length_b   1.000
_cell.length_c   1.000
_cell.angle_alpha   90.00
_cell.angle_beta   90.00
_cell.angle_gamma   90.00
#
_symmetry.space_group_name_H-M   'P 1'
#
loop_
_entity.id
_entity.type
_entity.pdbx_description
1 polymer ?
#
loop_
_entity_poly.entity_id
_entity_poly.type
_entity_poly.pdbx_seq_one_letter_code
_entity_poly.pdbx_strand_id
1 'polypeptide(L)'
;MANILATIIAIAAVVAAYFYYRHVRSHDGRIVAVLEGLKSLERENPVHGKPKVATSFEANVDYFVDSLELFEALNLEPPEQAKPHDILRTEKEFLETFAFFFNHSAASSRYMTDKDLFRKLVLKSQEIEGTRKLIGGSGLQIGKRLAFEGCHVLSAADSSSELLEILPENLTAVGNIVEVDDVHLLLEYPAHFPWGKYESQRANRLVLHSDEHNPYLKSMEKFQEKVKDFSPAVMVVSGLHMLDNFPGFNPGDSGEILKKLSSFLDTLKVPIHFEMAPFHQETFFDELLQYVVPYSRSMGMNEQELPNLWSKLLYGNITVVSSQKPRVAKVLDLMRDVYKTSKKDYGKRRKRPLTRLHVHTLAFQAILTRKGSNWKHTKAAAAKASLTATRHVCGSEEIDPDKSKLFMDESFSKSIVPGSPKVEFNANLPVSCWDEDDYEICVAPVLVCTQVLQTGGGGDHITAGGLGVKGAMTEKQRLERSSHSPLSGADGRVNKLKNLNPITGESEEPILVSFEDVSAASYRIRKGVKKTPCERSSMSEALKMDLYFKKDYLQHTGSFKERGARNTLLMLSKVGPAFALKTVEEENIVIYFSLRSIALKWFANVSKQSKEISLKMAKANGLAYINGYDHPHILSGQGTLGLEIVEEVPDLEAVVIPVGGGGLLAGVAVAVKGLRPDVQIIGVESERCASFRAAMDAGHPVKIDANQSQTLADGLCVSKVGSNAFATATGLVDKVISVSEDFIALAILRLIEEEKAVVEGAGVTAFAAVLAGMLPELQDRKVVIPLCGGNIDSTVLGRCIDRGLAADGRLCRFIVTVSDRPGGIAELTRLLASLGASVKDIFHERAWLVSSVFNVQIKVVLEVRDREHGLQVKEALQLQYPNNVLWGLDSGSTASTS
;
A
#
# COMPACT_ATOMS: atom_id res chain seq x y z
N MET A 1 -39.19 -15.98 -32.41
CA MET A 1 -38.17 -16.48 -31.44
C MET A 1 -36.75 -16.46 -31.99
N ALA A 2 -36.47 -16.99 -33.19
CA ALA A 2 -35.09 -17.03 -33.74
C ALA A 2 -34.42 -15.65 -33.90
N ASN A 3 -35.14 -14.62 -34.35
CA ASN A 3 -34.59 -13.26 -34.50
C ASN A 3 -34.26 -12.59 -33.16
N ILE A 4 -34.96 -12.96 -32.08
CA ILE A 4 -34.68 -12.43 -30.74
C ILE A 4 -33.38 -13.04 -30.19
N LEU A 5 -33.15 -14.34 -30.41
CA LEU A 5 -31.93 -15.02 -29.97
C LEU A 5 -30.68 -14.53 -30.72
N ALA A 6 -30.79 -14.29 -32.03
CA ALA A 6 -29.71 -13.70 -32.82
C ALA A 6 -29.36 -12.28 -32.37
N THR A 7 -30.37 -11.50 -31.97
CA THR A 7 -30.16 -10.14 -31.43
C THR A 7 -29.48 -10.18 -30.07
N ILE A 8 -29.84 -11.13 -29.19
CA ILE A 8 -29.18 -11.34 -27.89
C ILE A 8 -27.71 -11.74 -28.05
N ILE A 9 -27.39 -12.61 -29.01
CA ILE A 9 -26.00 -13.04 -29.28
C ILE A 9 -25.16 -11.90 -29.84
N ALA A 10 -25.73 -11.08 -30.74
CA ALA A 10 -25.04 -9.89 -31.25
C ALA A 10 -24.78 -8.87 -30.13
N ILE A 11 -25.75 -8.65 -29.23
CA ILE A 11 -25.57 -7.80 -28.05
C ILE A 11 -24.48 -8.37 -27.12
N ALA A 12 -24.46 -9.68 -26.86
CA ALA A 12 -23.45 -10.32 -26.02
C ALA A 12 -22.03 -10.21 -26.62
N ALA A 13 -21.90 -10.33 -27.94
CA ALA A 13 -20.62 -10.15 -28.63
C ALA A 13 -20.12 -8.70 -28.58
N VAL A 14 -21.02 -7.72 -28.73
CA VAL A 14 -20.70 -6.29 -28.55
C VAL A 14 -20.30 -5.99 -27.10
N VAL A 15 -20.96 -6.61 -26.12
CA VAL A 15 -20.61 -6.49 -24.69
C VAL A 15 -19.25 -7.12 -24.39
N ALA A 16 -18.96 -8.32 -24.92
CA ALA A 16 -17.66 -8.98 -24.75
C ALA A 16 -16.52 -8.18 -25.40
N ALA A 17 -16.73 -7.64 -26.59
CA ALA A 17 -15.77 -6.76 -27.25
C ALA A 17 -15.56 -5.46 -26.47
N TYR A 18 -16.63 -4.89 -25.88
CA TYR A 18 -16.55 -3.72 -25.01
C TYR A 18 -15.71 -4.00 -23.74
N PHE A 19 -15.90 -5.14 -23.08
CA PHE A 19 -15.10 -5.51 -21.89
C PHE A 19 -13.64 -5.82 -22.23
N TYR A 20 -13.38 -6.50 -23.35
CA TYR A 20 -12.03 -6.76 -23.84
C TYR A 20 -11.27 -5.47 -24.20
N TYR A 21 -11.93 -4.53 -24.89
CA TYR A 21 -11.36 -3.23 -25.24
C TYR A 21 -11.14 -2.35 -23.99
N ARG A 22 -11.96 -2.50 -22.94
CA ARG A 22 -11.80 -1.83 -21.65
C ARG A 22 -10.63 -2.40 -20.83
N HIS A 23 -10.38 -3.72 -20.92
CA HIS A 23 -9.30 -4.38 -20.18
C HIS A 23 -7.91 -4.05 -20.75
N VAL A 24 -7.74 -4.01 -22.07
CA VAL A 24 -6.47 -3.62 -22.73
C VAL A 24 -6.12 -2.14 -22.50
N ARG A 25 -7.12 -1.29 -22.24
CA ARG A 25 -6.93 0.13 -21.97
C ARG A 25 -6.58 0.45 -20.50
N SER A 26 -6.70 -0.51 -19.57
CA SER A 26 -6.67 -0.21 -18.13
C SER A 26 -5.26 -0.03 -17.56
N HIS A 27 -4.24 -0.70 -18.09
CA HIS A 27 -2.88 -0.56 -17.56
C HIS A 27 -2.05 0.44 -18.38
N ASP A 28 -2.24 1.73 -18.13
CA ASP A 28 -1.30 2.75 -18.60
C ASP A 28 0.03 2.55 -17.87
N GLY A 29 0.98 1.83 -18.48
CA GLY A 29 2.30 1.55 -17.91
C GLY A 29 3.05 2.81 -17.45
N ARG A 30 2.67 3.99 -17.98
CA ARG A 30 3.16 5.29 -17.52
C ARG A 30 2.67 5.64 -16.12
N ILE A 31 1.41 5.39 -15.78
CA ILE A 31 0.84 5.67 -14.45
C ILE A 31 1.55 4.81 -13.39
N VAL A 32 1.77 3.53 -13.69
CA VAL A 32 2.50 2.60 -12.80
C VAL A 32 3.93 3.08 -12.57
N ALA A 33 4.65 3.49 -13.63
CA ALA A 33 6.00 4.01 -13.52
C ALA A 33 6.07 5.29 -12.67
N VAL A 34 5.15 6.24 -12.89
CA VAL A 34 5.03 7.48 -12.09
C VAL A 34 4.76 7.15 -10.63
N LEU A 35 3.83 6.23 -10.35
CA LEU A 35 3.50 5.82 -9.00
C LEU A 35 4.71 5.23 -8.27
N GLU A 36 5.44 4.31 -8.89
CA GLU A 36 6.63 3.71 -8.29
C GLU A 36 7.76 4.72 -8.07
N GLY A 37 7.96 5.64 -9.02
CA GLY A 37 8.95 6.71 -8.86
C GLY A 37 8.62 7.66 -7.70
N LEU A 38 7.35 8.02 -7.51
CA LEU A 38 6.89 8.82 -6.38
C LEU A 38 7.05 8.04 -5.06
N LYS A 39 6.61 6.77 -5.02
CA LYS A 39 6.73 5.90 -3.83
C LYS A 39 8.20 5.69 -3.43
N SER A 40 9.12 5.58 -4.39
CA SER A 40 10.57 5.49 -4.12
C SER A 40 11.08 6.70 -3.34
N LEU A 41 10.73 7.91 -3.78
CA LEU A 41 11.17 9.16 -3.13
C LEU A 41 10.59 9.31 -1.71
N GLU A 42 9.35 8.88 -1.48
CA GLU A 42 8.75 8.79 -0.14
C GLU A 42 9.52 7.81 0.76
N ARG A 43 9.80 6.59 0.26
CA ARG A 43 10.50 5.52 1.02
C ARG A 43 11.93 5.90 1.41
N GLU A 44 12.62 6.71 0.60
CA GLU A 44 13.99 7.18 0.87
C GLU A 44 14.08 8.23 1.99
N ASN A 45 12.97 8.90 2.32
CA ASN A 45 12.98 10.07 3.22
C ASN A 45 11.96 9.97 4.38
N PRO A 46 11.89 8.85 5.12
CA PRO A 46 10.93 8.67 6.20
C PRO A 46 11.22 9.60 7.38
N VAL A 47 10.17 10.07 8.05
CA VAL A 47 10.29 10.85 9.28
C VAL A 47 10.98 10.01 10.36
N HIS A 48 12.06 10.53 10.94
CA HIS A 48 12.81 9.86 12.01
C HIS A 48 12.86 10.73 13.26
N GLY A 49 12.94 10.09 14.44
CA GLY A 49 13.22 10.77 15.70
C GLY A 49 12.01 11.42 16.38
N LYS A 50 10.77 11.10 15.95
CA LYS A 50 9.51 11.68 16.46
C LYS A 50 9.59 13.21 16.60
N PRO A 51 9.83 13.94 15.50
CA PRO A 51 9.96 15.39 15.56
C PRO A 51 8.71 15.98 16.21
N LYS A 52 8.93 16.94 17.10
CA LYS A 52 7.86 17.65 17.80
C LYS A 52 7.31 18.73 16.88
N VAL A 53 6.01 18.70 16.60
CA VAL A 53 5.35 19.71 15.76
C VAL A 53 4.23 20.35 16.55
N ALA A 54 4.19 21.67 16.53
CA ALA A 54 3.10 22.44 17.11
C ALA A 54 2.14 22.88 15.99
N THR A 55 0.84 22.70 16.15
CA THR A 55 -0.19 23.13 15.18
C THR A 55 -1.30 23.94 15.83
N SER A 56 -2.05 24.70 15.03
CA SER A 56 -3.01 25.70 15.50
C SER A 56 -4.03 26.06 14.43
N PHE A 57 -5.14 26.75 14.69
CA PHE A 57 -5.95 26.87 15.92
C PHE A 57 -7.41 26.62 15.49
N GLU A 58 -7.71 25.40 15.05
CA GLU A 58 -9.05 25.07 14.55
C GLU A 58 -9.32 23.61 14.82
N ALA A 59 -10.45 23.36 15.47
CA ALA A 59 -10.99 22.04 15.73
C ALA A 59 -12.52 22.10 15.65
N ASN A 60 -13.09 21.17 14.91
CA ASN A 60 -14.52 21.07 14.71
C ASN A 60 -14.85 19.62 14.28
N VAL A 61 -16.14 19.34 14.10
CA VAL A 61 -16.63 18.11 13.47
C VAL A 61 -17.11 18.43 12.07
N ASP A 62 -16.64 17.66 11.09
CA ASP A 62 -17.04 17.77 9.69
C ASP A 62 -18.11 16.74 9.36
N TYR A 63 -19.24 17.18 8.82
CA TYR A 63 -20.25 16.32 8.20
C TYR A 63 -20.18 16.46 6.69
N PHE A 64 -19.79 15.39 6.00
CA PHE A 64 -19.80 15.31 4.54
C PHE A 64 -21.11 14.68 4.10
N VAL A 65 -21.88 15.40 3.30
CA VAL A 65 -23.21 14.98 2.85
C VAL A 65 -23.38 15.30 1.37
N ASP A 66 -24.10 14.43 0.65
CA ASP A 66 -24.56 14.77 -0.69
C ASP A 66 -25.57 15.92 -0.59
N SER A 67 -25.18 17.05 -1.16
CA SER A 67 -25.95 18.28 -1.09
C SER A 67 -27.35 18.14 -1.69
N LEU A 68 -27.51 17.35 -2.75
CA LEU A 68 -28.78 17.24 -3.47
C LEU A 68 -29.73 16.28 -2.76
N GLU A 69 -29.22 15.18 -2.21
CA GLU A 69 -30.03 14.31 -1.33
C GLU A 69 -30.50 15.07 -0.08
N LEU A 70 -29.64 15.94 0.48
CA LEU A 70 -30.04 16.80 1.60
C LEU A 70 -31.12 17.80 1.21
N PHE A 71 -31.01 18.39 0.03
CA PHE A 71 -32.00 19.35 -0.45
C PHE A 71 -33.34 18.67 -0.74
N GLU A 72 -33.34 17.49 -1.36
CA GLU A 72 -34.54 16.68 -1.57
C GLU A 72 -35.19 16.30 -0.23
N ALA A 73 -34.40 15.82 0.73
CA ALA A 73 -34.89 15.42 2.06
C ALA A 73 -35.48 16.60 2.87
N LEU A 74 -35.14 17.84 2.51
CA LEU A 74 -35.63 19.07 3.13
C LEU A 74 -36.66 19.84 2.27
N ASN A 75 -36.98 19.35 1.07
CA ASN A 75 -37.78 20.05 0.05
C ASN A 75 -37.22 21.44 -0.29
N LEU A 76 -35.91 21.55 -0.47
CA LEU A 76 -35.22 22.79 -0.87
C LEU A 76 -35.09 22.86 -2.39
N GLU A 77 -35.76 23.85 -2.99
CA GLU A 77 -35.79 24.03 -4.45
C GLU A 77 -34.68 24.96 -4.94
N PRO A 78 -34.19 24.79 -6.19
CA PRO A 78 -33.23 25.70 -6.81
C PRO A 78 -33.75 27.15 -6.84
N PRO A 79 -32.92 28.15 -6.50
CA PRO A 79 -33.34 29.55 -6.49
C PRO A 79 -33.47 30.11 -7.91
N GLU A 80 -34.32 31.14 -8.08
CA GLU A 80 -34.44 31.86 -9.35
C GLU A 80 -33.16 32.57 -9.79
N GLN A 81 -32.27 32.93 -8.87
CA GLN A 81 -31.01 33.61 -9.18
C GLN A 81 -29.85 32.94 -8.44
N ALA A 82 -28.68 32.89 -9.08
CA ALA A 82 -27.43 32.49 -8.44
C ALA A 82 -26.68 33.75 -8.04
N LYS A 83 -26.56 33.99 -6.74
CA LYS A 83 -25.94 35.20 -6.19
C LYS A 83 -25.10 34.84 -4.96
N PRO A 84 -23.80 35.18 -4.93
CA PRO A 84 -22.98 34.93 -3.76
C PRO A 84 -23.29 35.97 -2.68
N HIS A 85 -23.44 35.50 -1.45
CA HIS A 85 -23.52 36.34 -0.25
C HIS A 85 -22.34 36.00 0.68
N ASP A 86 -21.82 36.99 1.40
CA ASP A 86 -20.66 36.79 2.29
C ASP A 86 -21.05 36.10 3.60
N ILE A 87 -22.24 36.39 4.10
CA ILE A 87 -22.82 35.81 5.32
C ILE A 87 -24.26 35.41 4.98
N LEU A 88 -24.68 34.22 5.44
CA LEU A 88 -25.98 33.64 5.11
C LEU A 88 -26.96 33.85 6.27
N ARG A 89 -27.97 34.71 6.07
CA ARG A 89 -29.00 35.05 7.07
C ARG A 89 -30.31 34.32 6.87
N THR A 90 -30.57 33.85 5.65
CA THR A 90 -31.84 33.22 5.30
C THR A 90 -31.60 32.00 4.41
N GLU A 91 -32.59 31.10 4.37
CA GLU A 91 -32.60 29.95 3.45
C GLU A 91 -32.43 30.39 1.99
N LYS A 92 -33.05 31.51 1.61
CA LYS A 92 -32.90 32.10 0.26
C LYS A 92 -31.45 32.47 -0.04
N GLU A 93 -30.79 33.22 0.85
CA GLU A 93 -29.39 33.62 0.66
C GLU A 93 -28.45 32.41 0.60
N PHE A 94 -28.73 31.39 1.41
CA PHE A 94 -28.03 30.11 1.36
C PHE A 94 -28.16 29.44 -0.01
N LEU A 95 -29.39 29.24 -0.50
CA LEU A 95 -29.64 28.58 -1.78
C LEU A 95 -29.07 29.38 -2.96
N GLU A 96 -29.20 30.71 -2.97
CA GLU A 96 -28.60 31.59 -3.98
C GLU A 96 -27.07 31.45 -4.01
N THR A 97 -26.44 31.37 -2.84
CA THR A 97 -24.99 31.21 -2.70
C THR A 97 -24.53 29.82 -3.13
N PHE A 98 -25.25 28.77 -2.72
CA PHE A 98 -24.97 27.41 -3.17
C PHE A 98 -25.08 27.31 -4.69
N ALA A 99 -26.16 27.84 -5.29
CA ALA A 99 -26.35 27.85 -6.75
C ALA A 99 -25.18 28.54 -7.48
N PHE A 100 -24.68 29.66 -6.94
CA PHE A 100 -23.53 30.35 -7.49
C PHE A 100 -22.27 29.47 -7.51
N PHE A 101 -21.89 28.88 -6.37
CA PHE A 101 -20.69 28.06 -6.28
C PHE A 101 -20.82 26.70 -6.97
N PHE A 102 -22.03 26.13 -7.00
CA PHE A 102 -22.37 24.93 -7.74
C PHE A 102 -22.13 25.13 -9.24
N ASN A 103 -22.70 26.19 -9.82
CA ASN A 103 -22.60 26.51 -11.24
C ASN A 103 -21.17 26.87 -11.68
N HIS A 104 -20.39 27.51 -10.82
CA HIS A 104 -18.96 27.79 -11.09
C HIS A 104 -18.04 26.62 -10.70
N SER A 105 -18.57 25.62 -10.00
CA SER A 105 -17.82 24.50 -9.40
C SER A 105 -16.59 24.94 -8.62
N ALA A 106 -16.74 26.03 -7.87
CA ALA A 106 -15.70 26.63 -7.05
C ALA A 106 -15.88 26.23 -5.58
N ALA A 107 -14.76 25.93 -4.93
CA ALA A 107 -14.72 25.67 -3.50
C ALA A 107 -14.97 26.97 -2.73
N SER A 108 -15.75 26.90 -1.66
CA SER A 108 -16.01 28.08 -0.83
C SER A 108 -16.47 27.70 0.57
N SER A 109 -16.37 28.63 1.52
CA SER A 109 -16.84 28.47 2.90
C SER A 109 -17.68 29.69 3.30
N ARG A 110 -18.82 29.48 3.98
CA ARG A 110 -19.72 30.55 4.39
C ARG A 110 -20.25 30.36 5.81
N TYR A 111 -20.27 31.46 6.55
CA TYR A 111 -20.89 31.54 7.86
C TYR A 111 -22.40 31.71 7.74
N MET A 112 -23.15 30.91 8.50
CA MET A 112 -24.60 31.00 8.61
C MET A 112 -25.00 31.58 9.98
N THR A 113 -25.66 32.74 9.97
CA THR A 113 -26.15 33.39 11.20
C THR A 113 -27.46 32.78 11.70
N ASP A 114 -28.25 32.19 10.80
CA ASP A 114 -29.47 31.47 11.17
C ASP A 114 -29.11 30.11 11.77
N LYS A 115 -28.95 30.08 13.10
CA LYS A 115 -28.55 28.89 13.85
C LYS A 115 -29.61 27.78 13.81
N ASP A 116 -30.88 28.14 13.70
CA ASP A 116 -31.97 27.17 13.65
C ASP A 116 -31.98 26.45 12.29
N LEU A 117 -31.82 27.20 11.20
CA LEU A 117 -31.63 26.62 9.86
C LEU A 117 -30.37 25.75 9.81
N PHE A 118 -29.25 26.24 10.33
CA PHE A 118 -28.00 25.47 10.36
C PHE A 118 -28.17 24.15 11.13
N ARG A 119 -28.79 24.21 12.32
CA ARG A 119 -29.08 23.01 13.12
C ARG A 119 -30.00 22.04 12.39
N LYS A 120 -31.03 22.55 11.71
CA LYS A 120 -31.94 21.73 10.88
C LYS A 120 -31.19 21.01 9.77
N LEU A 121 -30.28 21.70 9.08
CA LEU A 121 -29.43 21.11 8.03
C LEU A 121 -28.51 20.01 8.58
N VAL A 122 -27.85 20.26 9.72
CA VAL A 122 -26.95 19.29 10.36
C VAL A 122 -27.69 18.07 10.89
N LEU A 123 -28.84 18.24 11.55
CA LEU A 123 -29.63 17.10 12.03
C LEU A 123 -30.14 16.27 10.87
N LYS A 124 -30.60 16.91 9.80
CA LYS A 124 -31.10 16.17 8.63
C LYS A 124 -29.99 15.45 7.89
N SER A 125 -28.79 16.03 7.79
CA SER A 125 -27.66 15.36 7.13
C SER A 125 -27.28 14.06 7.84
N GLN A 126 -27.40 13.99 9.18
CA GLN A 126 -27.13 12.76 9.94
C GLN A 126 -28.11 11.62 9.65
N GLU A 127 -29.30 11.91 9.13
CA GLU A 127 -30.29 10.90 8.75
C GLU A 127 -30.05 10.34 7.34
N ILE A 128 -29.20 10.98 6.53
CA ILE A 128 -28.94 10.59 5.14
C ILE A 128 -27.92 9.45 5.10
N GLU A 129 -28.29 8.37 4.43
CA GLU A 129 -27.42 7.21 4.26
C GLU A 129 -26.17 7.61 3.45
N GLY A 130 -24.98 7.31 3.99
CA GLY A 130 -23.72 7.70 3.36
C GLY A 130 -23.12 9.00 3.88
N THR A 131 -23.81 9.76 4.74
CA THR A 131 -23.21 10.90 5.44
C THR A 131 -22.03 10.47 6.31
N ARG A 132 -20.90 11.18 6.20
CA ARG A 132 -19.65 10.85 6.92
C ARG A 132 -19.37 11.91 7.97
N LYS A 133 -19.18 11.48 9.22
CA LYS A 133 -18.72 12.31 10.36
C LYS A 133 -17.22 12.12 10.54
N LEU A 134 -16.44 13.19 10.39
CA LEU A 134 -14.98 13.17 10.57
C LEU A 134 -14.53 14.28 11.52
N ILE A 135 -13.34 14.12 12.11
CA ILE A 135 -12.65 15.21 12.81
C ILE A 135 -12.32 16.27 11.76
N GLY A 136 -12.69 17.52 11.98
CA GLY A 136 -12.41 18.68 11.13
C GLY A 136 -11.39 19.63 11.72
N GLY A 137 -11.20 20.75 11.03
CA GLY A 137 -10.37 21.87 11.45
C GLY A 137 -8.95 21.77 10.91
N SER A 138 -8.53 22.74 10.11
CA SER A 138 -7.27 22.65 9.37
C SER A 138 -6.06 22.45 10.27
N GLY A 139 -6.01 23.15 11.41
CA GLY A 139 -4.95 23.00 12.41
C GLY A 139 -4.87 21.60 13.01
N LEU A 140 -6.02 21.03 13.37
CA LEU A 140 -6.13 19.70 13.95
C LEU A 140 -5.91 18.60 12.91
N GLN A 141 -6.38 18.77 11.68
CA GLN A 141 -6.19 17.84 10.56
C GLN A 141 -4.73 17.74 10.14
N ILE A 142 -4.03 18.87 10.00
CA ILE A 142 -2.58 18.88 9.73
C ILE A 142 -1.86 18.14 10.86
N GLY A 143 -2.23 18.41 12.11
CA GLY A 143 -1.69 17.74 13.28
C GLY A 143 -1.92 16.24 13.27
N LYS A 144 -3.15 15.80 13.01
CA LYS A 144 -3.55 14.38 12.93
C LYS A 144 -2.76 13.66 11.84
N ARG A 145 -2.60 14.28 10.67
CA ARG A 145 -1.81 13.68 9.59
C ARG A 145 -0.34 13.62 9.95
N LEU A 146 0.25 14.67 10.52
CA LEU A 146 1.65 14.65 10.98
C LEU A 146 1.90 13.61 12.07
N ALA A 147 0.92 13.37 12.94
CA ALA A 147 0.95 12.29 13.92
C ALA A 147 0.99 10.92 13.23
N PHE A 148 0.17 10.69 12.18
CA PHE A 148 0.26 9.46 11.36
C PHE A 148 1.59 9.34 10.60
N GLU A 149 2.22 10.45 10.22
CA GLU A 149 3.57 10.45 9.64
C GLU A 149 4.68 10.22 10.71
N GLY A 150 4.31 10.02 11.98
CA GLY A 150 5.23 9.67 13.07
C GLY A 150 5.78 10.87 13.86
N CYS A 151 5.19 12.05 13.72
CA CYS A 151 5.51 13.22 14.56
C CYS A 151 4.88 13.10 15.95
N HIS A 152 5.46 13.76 16.95
CA HIS A 152 4.75 14.05 18.20
C HIS A 152 4.11 15.42 18.01
N VAL A 153 2.80 15.53 18.16
CA VAL A 153 2.06 16.75 17.83
C VAL A 153 1.44 17.38 19.07
N LEU A 154 1.60 18.69 19.20
CA LEU A 154 0.84 19.52 20.12
C LEU A 154 -0.05 20.45 19.30
N SER A 155 -1.37 20.22 19.34
CA SER A 155 -2.34 21.03 18.62
C SER A 155 -3.04 21.97 19.59
N ALA A 156 -3.31 23.19 19.16
CA ALA A 156 -4.19 24.08 19.89
C ALA A 156 -5.63 23.93 19.40
N ALA A 157 -6.53 23.59 20.31
CA ALA A 157 -7.91 23.26 19.97
C ALA A 157 -8.81 23.46 21.20
N ASP A 158 -9.88 24.24 21.05
CA ASP A 158 -11.02 24.20 21.95
C ASP A 158 -11.91 23.06 21.46
N SER A 159 -12.20 22.06 22.31
CA SER A 159 -12.89 20.83 21.87
C SER A 159 -13.63 20.15 23.01
N SER A 160 -14.65 19.37 22.67
CA SER A 160 -15.35 18.52 23.62
C SER A 160 -14.48 17.35 24.07
N SER A 161 -14.81 16.75 25.21
CA SER A 161 -14.14 15.54 25.68
C SER A 161 -14.29 14.37 24.69
N GLU A 162 -15.43 14.27 23.99
CA GLU A 162 -15.68 13.21 22.99
C GLU A 162 -14.70 13.31 21.82
N LEU A 163 -14.47 14.52 21.30
CA LEU A 163 -13.53 14.73 20.19
C LEU A 163 -12.09 14.46 20.62
N LEU A 164 -11.72 14.79 21.86
CA LEU A 164 -10.38 14.54 22.38
C LEU A 164 -10.06 13.05 22.54
N GLU A 165 -11.04 12.22 22.88
CA GLU A 165 -10.86 10.77 23.08
C GLU A 165 -10.54 10.02 21.78
N ILE A 166 -10.96 10.55 20.63
CA ILE A 166 -10.73 9.92 19.31
C ILE A 166 -9.42 10.38 18.64
N LEU A 167 -8.62 11.22 19.30
CA LEU A 167 -7.34 11.68 18.78
C LEU A 167 -6.25 10.59 18.88
N PRO A 168 -5.29 10.55 17.93
CA PRO A 168 -4.15 9.64 18.02
C PRO A 168 -3.32 9.85 19.30
N GLU A 169 -2.77 8.77 19.88
CA GLU A 169 -1.99 8.84 21.13
C GLU A 169 -0.80 9.82 21.09
N ASN A 170 -0.23 10.07 19.91
CA ASN A 170 0.89 10.98 19.70
C ASN A 170 0.49 12.41 19.32
N LEU A 171 -0.80 12.75 19.41
CA LEU A 171 -1.34 14.09 19.23
C LEU A 171 -2.02 14.53 20.53
N THR A 172 -1.51 15.61 21.13
CA THR A 172 -2.10 16.23 22.30
C THR A 172 -2.76 17.55 21.90
N ALA A 173 -4.07 17.67 22.09
CA ALA A 173 -4.79 18.92 21.92
C ALA A 173 -4.81 19.72 23.24
N VAL A 174 -4.61 21.04 23.16
CA VAL A 174 -4.57 21.96 24.30
C VAL A 174 -5.50 23.13 24.05
N GLY A 175 -6.45 23.33 24.96
CA GLY A 175 -7.40 24.45 24.92
C GLY A 175 -8.44 24.35 26.02
N ASN A 176 -9.60 24.91 25.76
CA ASN A 176 -10.78 24.84 26.62
C ASN A 176 -11.60 23.60 26.27
N ILE A 177 -12.16 22.96 27.31
CA ILE A 177 -13.18 21.93 27.11
C ILE A 177 -14.50 22.64 26.89
N VAL A 178 -15.16 22.34 25.78
CA VAL A 178 -16.47 22.90 25.40
C VAL A 178 -17.54 21.82 25.47
N GLU A 179 -18.81 22.19 25.65
CA GLU A 179 -19.91 21.22 25.72
C GLU A 179 -20.22 20.59 24.36
N VAL A 180 -20.16 21.39 23.30
CA VAL A 180 -20.45 20.99 21.92
C VAL A 180 -19.34 21.52 21.04
N ASP A 181 -18.73 20.65 20.23
CA ASP A 181 -17.76 21.06 19.22
C ASP A 181 -18.42 21.95 18.16
N ASP A 182 -17.65 22.88 17.61
CA ASP A 182 -18.07 23.58 16.38
C ASP A 182 -18.32 22.55 15.26
N VAL A 183 -19.29 22.81 14.39
CA VAL A 183 -19.72 21.88 13.34
C VAL A 183 -19.63 22.54 11.99
N HIS A 184 -19.00 21.86 11.04
CA HIS A 184 -18.95 22.26 9.63
C HIS A 184 -19.72 21.24 8.80
N LEU A 185 -20.60 21.74 7.93
CA LEU A 185 -21.38 20.94 7.00
C LEU A 185 -20.82 21.12 5.59
N LEU A 186 -20.21 20.05 5.07
CA LEU A 186 -19.61 20.03 3.74
C LEU A 186 -20.61 19.44 2.75
N LEU A 187 -21.22 20.34 1.99
CA LEU A 187 -22.20 20.04 0.96
C LEU A 187 -21.46 19.61 -0.32
N GLU A 188 -21.22 18.32 -0.48
CA GLU A 188 -20.54 17.75 -1.66
C GLU A 188 -21.53 17.60 -2.82
N TYR A 189 -21.06 17.84 -4.05
CA TYR A 189 -21.83 17.61 -5.27
C TYR A 189 -20.95 17.00 -6.37
N PRO A 190 -21.51 16.08 -7.19
CA PRO A 190 -20.78 15.43 -8.27
C PRO A 190 -20.55 16.37 -9.48
N ALA A 191 -19.73 15.92 -10.43
CA ALA A 191 -19.50 16.61 -11.70
C ALA A 191 -20.66 16.42 -12.68
N HIS A 192 -20.95 17.44 -13.50
CA HIS A 192 -21.93 17.37 -14.60
C HIS A 192 -23.32 16.96 -14.13
N PHE A 193 -23.73 17.45 -12.96
CA PHE A 193 -25.00 17.12 -12.37
C PHE A 193 -25.94 18.33 -12.40
N PRO A 194 -27.19 18.17 -12.86
CA PRO A 194 -28.15 19.26 -12.93
C PRO A 194 -28.85 19.48 -11.58
N TRP A 195 -29.09 20.74 -11.24
CA TRP A 195 -29.98 21.16 -10.14
C TRP A 195 -30.83 22.34 -10.62
N GLY A 196 -32.06 22.03 -11.04
CA GLY A 196 -32.91 22.98 -11.75
C GLY A 196 -32.28 23.46 -13.05
N LYS A 197 -32.00 24.77 -13.14
CA LYS A 197 -31.33 25.40 -14.30
C LYS A 197 -29.80 25.50 -14.17
N TYR A 198 -29.24 25.08 -13.04
CA TYR A 198 -27.82 25.13 -12.78
C TYR A 198 -27.19 23.77 -13.04
N GLU A 199 -25.92 23.74 -13.43
CA GLU A 199 -25.18 22.49 -13.65
C GLU A 199 -23.75 22.63 -13.15
N SER A 200 -23.28 21.62 -12.40
CA SER A 200 -21.88 21.58 -11.97
C SER A 200 -20.96 21.20 -13.14
N GLN A 201 -19.80 21.84 -13.24
CA GLN A 201 -18.75 21.52 -14.21
C GLN A 201 -17.77 20.45 -13.71
N ARG A 202 -17.64 20.30 -12.39
CA ARG A 202 -16.83 19.26 -11.74
C ARG A 202 -17.32 18.99 -10.32
N ALA A 203 -16.88 17.88 -9.75
CA ALA A 203 -17.14 17.58 -8.35
C ALA A 203 -16.43 18.61 -7.46
N ASN A 204 -17.17 19.16 -6.49
CA ASN A 204 -16.65 20.10 -5.50
C ASN A 204 -17.59 20.16 -4.28
N ARG A 205 -17.35 21.12 -3.37
CA ARG A 205 -18.20 21.33 -2.20
C ARG A 205 -18.34 22.81 -1.81
N LEU A 206 -19.43 23.11 -1.11
CA LEU A 206 -19.59 24.32 -0.29
C LEU A 206 -19.52 23.94 1.19
N VAL A 207 -18.71 24.65 1.97
CA VAL A 207 -18.66 24.48 3.42
C VAL A 207 -19.59 25.50 4.09
N LEU A 208 -20.48 25.01 4.96
CA LEU A 208 -21.32 25.84 5.82
C LEU A 208 -20.90 25.65 7.26
N HIS A 209 -20.84 26.73 8.03
CA HIS A 209 -20.53 26.65 9.45
C HIS A 209 -21.23 27.76 10.25
N SER A 210 -21.36 27.55 11.55
CA SER A 210 -21.93 28.51 12.50
C SER A 210 -21.13 28.50 13.81
N ASP A 211 -19.81 28.63 13.65
CA ASP A 211 -18.83 28.43 14.72
C ASP A 211 -18.96 29.43 15.86
N GLU A 212 -18.83 28.94 17.09
CA GLU A 212 -18.87 29.73 18.31
C GLU A 212 -17.50 29.87 18.97
N HIS A 213 -16.56 28.96 18.70
CA HIS A 213 -15.29 28.86 19.41
C HIS A 213 -14.10 29.24 18.53
N ASN A 214 -14.00 28.65 17.33
CA ASN A 214 -12.85 28.80 16.42
C ASN A 214 -12.47 30.27 16.11
N PRO A 215 -13.40 31.20 15.81
CA PRO A 215 -13.05 32.58 15.45
C PRO A 215 -12.25 33.32 16.53
N TYR A 216 -12.44 32.99 17.81
CA TYR A 216 -11.83 33.71 18.93
C TYR A 216 -10.40 33.26 19.28
N LEU A 217 -9.96 32.10 18.78
CA LEU A 217 -8.66 31.49 19.08
C LEU A 217 -8.35 31.41 20.60
N LYS A 218 -9.35 31.13 21.45
CA LYS A 218 -9.20 31.17 22.92
C LYS A 218 -8.21 30.11 23.44
N SER A 219 -8.06 29.00 22.73
CA SER A 219 -7.03 27.98 23.01
C SER A 219 -5.59 28.52 22.99
N MET A 220 -5.33 29.68 22.37
CA MET A 220 -4.00 30.28 22.25
C MET A 220 -3.32 30.55 23.60
N GLU A 221 -4.06 30.99 24.63
CA GLU A 221 -3.46 31.33 25.93
C GLU A 221 -2.86 30.10 26.61
N LYS A 222 -3.65 29.03 26.77
CA LYS A 222 -3.19 27.74 27.32
C LYS A 222 -2.11 27.09 26.46
N PHE A 223 -2.25 27.21 25.14
CA PHE A 223 -1.28 26.66 24.21
C PHE A 223 0.09 27.36 24.30
N GLN A 224 0.11 28.68 24.46
CA GLN A 224 1.33 29.47 24.59
C GLN A 224 2.16 29.08 25.82
N GLU A 225 1.52 28.61 26.89
CA GLU A 225 2.22 28.06 28.07
C GLU A 225 2.86 26.71 27.74
N LYS A 226 2.07 25.78 27.19
CA LYS A 226 2.51 24.39 26.92
C LYS A 226 3.53 24.27 25.79
N VAL A 227 3.44 25.12 24.77
CA VAL A 227 4.33 25.05 23.61
C VAL A 227 5.80 25.33 23.96
N LYS A 228 6.05 26.13 25.01
CA LYS A 228 7.40 26.42 25.51
C LYS A 228 8.07 25.14 26.02
N ASP A 229 7.38 24.41 26.89
CA ASP A 229 7.85 23.14 27.44
C ASP A 229 7.93 22.05 26.37
N PHE A 230 7.00 22.09 25.41
CA PHE A 230 6.98 21.15 24.31
C PHE A 230 8.21 21.29 23.41
N SER A 231 8.69 22.52 23.17
CA SER A 231 9.86 22.80 22.33
C SER A 231 9.74 22.18 20.92
N PRO A 232 8.77 22.65 20.10
CA PRO A 232 8.55 22.11 18.76
C PRO A 232 9.73 22.42 17.82
N ALA A 233 9.91 21.61 16.78
CA ALA A 233 10.86 21.86 15.70
C ALA A 233 10.28 22.75 14.60
N VAL A 234 8.96 22.80 14.47
CA VAL A 234 8.21 23.68 13.56
C VAL A 234 6.87 24.03 14.18
N MET A 235 6.40 25.24 13.92
CA MET A 235 5.04 25.70 14.23
C MET A 235 4.24 25.80 12.94
N VAL A 236 3.07 25.17 12.90
CA VAL A 236 2.11 25.28 11.79
C VAL A 236 0.93 26.13 12.24
N VAL A 237 0.69 27.22 11.51
CA VAL A 237 -0.46 28.10 11.72
C VAL A 237 -1.46 27.85 10.60
N SER A 238 -2.68 27.47 10.94
CA SER A 238 -3.81 27.33 10.03
C SER A 238 -5.12 27.74 10.72
N GLY A 239 -6.23 27.70 9.99
CA GLY A 239 -7.58 27.97 10.52
C GLY A 239 -7.92 29.44 10.72
N LEU A 240 -7.05 30.37 10.30
CA LEU A 240 -7.29 31.81 10.48
C LEU A 240 -8.43 32.36 9.58
N HIS A 241 -8.85 31.62 8.56
CA HIS A 241 -9.96 32.00 7.70
C HIS A 241 -11.30 32.08 8.44
N MET A 242 -11.40 31.45 9.61
CA MET A 242 -12.58 31.54 10.48
C MET A 242 -12.81 32.94 11.07
N LEU A 243 -11.79 33.80 11.08
CA LEU A 243 -11.90 35.19 11.52
C LEU A 243 -12.46 36.10 10.40
N ASP A 244 -12.40 35.66 9.15
CA ASP A 244 -12.85 36.42 7.99
C ASP A 244 -14.38 36.54 8.00
N ASN A 245 -14.90 37.76 7.84
CA ASN A 245 -16.35 38.04 7.84
C ASN A 245 -17.13 37.52 9.07
N PHE A 246 -16.47 37.22 10.20
CA PHE A 246 -17.18 36.71 11.37
C PHE A 246 -18.13 37.78 11.96
N PRO A 247 -19.45 37.53 12.03
CA PRO A 247 -20.42 38.57 12.41
C PRO A 247 -20.36 38.99 13.87
N GLY A 248 -19.72 38.19 14.75
CA GLY A 248 -19.50 38.55 16.15
C GLY A 248 -18.39 39.57 16.37
N PHE A 249 -17.67 39.98 15.32
CA PHE A 249 -16.59 40.96 15.40
C PHE A 249 -17.04 42.35 14.96
N ASN A 250 -16.63 43.34 15.75
CA ASN A 250 -16.60 44.73 15.33
C ASN A 250 -15.39 44.95 14.40
N PRO A 251 -15.42 46.00 13.55
CA PRO A 251 -14.28 46.37 12.73
C PRO A 251 -12.99 46.49 13.56
N GLY A 252 -11.98 45.68 13.24
CA GLY A 252 -10.66 45.66 13.91
C GLY A 252 -10.48 44.59 14.99
N ASP A 253 -11.53 43.88 15.41
CA ASP A 253 -11.41 42.80 16.41
C ASP A 253 -10.51 41.66 15.90
N SER A 254 -10.66 41.29 14.62
CA SER A 254 -9.78 40.33 13.93
C SER A 254 -8.31 40.77 13.98
N GLY A 255 -8.05 42.05 13.71
CA GLY A 255 -6.73 42.65 13.76
C GLY A 255 -6.09 42.58 15.16
N GLU A 256 -6.86 42.80 16.24
CA GLU A 256 -6.35 42.68 17.61
C GLU A 256 -6.04 41.23 18.00
N ILE A 257 -6.86 40.26 17.56
CA ILE A 257 -6.57 38.83 17.72
C ILE A 257 -5.28 38.46 16.97
N LEU A 258 -5.16 38.85 15.70
CA LEU A 258 -3.98 38.59 14.88
C LEU A 258 -2.72 39.27 15.43
N LYS A 259 -2.86 40.46 16.03
CA LYS A 259 -1.76 41.15 16.71
C LYS A 259 -1.29 40.41 17.96
N LYS A 260 -2.19 39.85 18.77
CA LYS A 260 -1.84 38.94 19.87
C LYS A 260 -1.10 37.69 19.35
N LEU A 261 -1.64 37.07 18.30
CA LEU A 261 -0.99 35.94 17.63
C LEU A 261 0.42 36.31 17.14
N SER A 262 0.58 37.45 16.48
CA SER A 262 1.89 37.93 16.00
C SER A 262 2.91 38.10 17.13
N SER A 263 2.45 38.56 18.29
CA SER A 263 3.28 38.72 19.50
C SER A 263 3.71 37.37 20.04
N PHE A 264 2.82 36.38 20.05
CA PHE A 264 3.15 34.99 20.38
C PHE A 264 4.14 34.38 19.37
N LEU A 265 3.87 34.49 18.07
CA LEU A 265 4.74 33.97 17.01
C LEU A 265 6.15 34.57 17.07
N ASP A 266 6.29 35.83 17.50
CA ASP A 266 7.59 36.47 17.69
C ASP A 266 8.45 35.78 18.76
N THR A 267 7.81 35.25 19.82
CA THR A 267 8.51 34.57 20.90
C THR A 267 9.09 33.21 20.50
N LEU A 268 8.55 32.59 19.44
CA LEU A 268 8.91 31.24 19.03
C LEU A 268 10.16 31.24 18.14
N LYS A 269 11.29 30.69 18.57
CA LYS A 269 12.53 30.69 17.75
C LYS A 269 12.55 29.68 16.58
N VAL A 270 11.45 28.99 16.32
CA VAL A 270 11.34 27.89 15.35
C VAL A 270 10.77 28.35 14.01
N PRO A 271 11.01 27.65 12.88
CA PRO A 271 10.33 27.95 11.63
C PRO A 271 8.81 27.91 11.77
N ILE A 272 8.13 28.91 11.19
CA ILE A 272 6.66 28.98 11.14
C ILE A 272 6.21 28.69 9.71
N HIS A 273 5.32 27.72 9.56
CA HIS A 273 4.58 27.44 8.34
C HIS A 273 3.18 28.03 8.48
N PHE A 274 2.75 28.83 7.49
CA PHE A 274 1.37 29.31 7.42
C PHE A 274 0.64 28.64 6.26
N GLU A 275 -0.38 27.86 6.58
CA GLU A 275 -1.29 27.29 5.59
C GLU A 275 -2.41 28.30 5.31
N MET A 276 -2.49 28.77 4.07
CA MET A 276 -3.52 29.70 3.64
C MET A 276 -4.78 28.95 3.22
N ALA A 277 -5.91 29.54 3.55
CA ALA A 277 -7.25 29.07 3.18
C ALA A 277 -7.99 30.21 2.46
N PRO A 278 -9.20 29.99 1.93
CA PRO A 278 -9.94 31.02 1.21
C PRO A 278 -10.28 32.21 2.12
N PHE A 279 -10.04 33.43 1.63
CA PHE A 279 -10.40 34.69 2.31
C PHE A 279 -11.19 35.58 1.33
N HIS A 280 -12.13 36.35 1.87
CA HIS A 280 -13.09 37.16 1.11
C HIS A 280 -12.90 38.65 1.35
N GLN A 281 -12.61 39.07 2.60
CA GLN A 281 -12.38 40.48 2.88
C GLN A 281 -10.96 40.92 2.53
N GLU A 282 -10.87 41.98 1.73
CA GLU A 282 -9.60 42.64 1.43
C GLU A 282 -8.92 43.17 2.70
N THR A 283 -9.70 43.72 3.64
CA THR A 283 -9.23 44.25 4.92
C THR A 283 -8.60 43.17 5.80
N PHE A 284 -9.22 41.99 5.87
CA PHE A 284 -8.66 40.87 6.62
C PHE A 284 -7.36 40.36 5.97
N PHE A 285 -7.28 40.37 4.63
CA PHE A 285 -6.05 40.03 3.92
C PHE A 285 -4.90 40.99 4.27
N ASP A 286 -5.18 42.29 4.39
CA ASP A 286 -4.21 43.29 4.85
C ASP A 286 -3.72 42.99 6.27
N GLU A 287 -4.61 42.58 7.17
CA GLU A 287 -4.25 42.17 8.54
C GLU A 287 -3.34 40.93 8.54
N LEU A 288 -3.60 39.93 7.70
CA LEU A 288 -2.73 38.76 7.55
C LEU A 288 -1.33 39.14 7.04
N LEU A 289 -1.26 40.05 6.06
CA LEU A 289 0.00 40.58 5.54
C LEU A 289 0.78 41.39 6.59
N GLN A 290 0.08 41.99 7.55
CA GLN A 290 0.67 42.75 8.65
C GLN A 290 1.12 41.86 9.83
N TYR A 291 0.31 40.88 10.21
CA TYR A 291 0.47 40.19 11.49
C TYR A 291 0.94 38.72 11.40
N VAL A 292 0.73 38.05 10.26
CA VAL A 292 1.03 36.60 10.13
C VAL A 292 2.17 36.38 9.12
N VAL A 293 2.00 36.84 7.89
CA VAL A 293 2.95 36.65 6.79
C VAL A 293 4.38 37.10 7.13
N PRO A 294 4.62 38.18 7.90
CA PRO A 294 5.96 38.61 8.28
C PRO A 294 6.72 37.62 9.19
N TYR A 295 6.00 36.72 9.86
CA TYR A 295 6.53 35.70 10.76
C TYR A 295 6.66 34.34 10.07
N SER A 296 5.98 34.13 8.95
CA SER A 296 5.97 32.88 8.21
C SER A 296 7.24 32.69 7.37
N ARG A 297 8.00 31.63 7.69
CA ARG A 297 9.21 31.22 6.96
C ARG A 297 8.91 30.21 5.84
N SER A 298 7.75 29.56 5.94
CA SER A 298 7.13 28.75 4.90
C SER A 298 5.67 29.17 4.75
N MET A 299 5.14 29.09 3.52
CA MET A 299 3.70 29.22 3.27
C MET A 299 3.22 28.07 2.39
N GLY A 300 2.01 27.58 2.63
CA GLY A 300 1.28 26.60 1.84
C GLY A 300 -0.03 27.18 1.32
N MET A 301 -0.42 26.89 0.08
CA MET A 301 -1.63 27.42 -0.56
C MET A 301 -2.00 26.67 -1.84
N ASN A 302 -3.23 26.84 -2.33
CA ASN A 302 -3.67 26.27 -3.60
C ASN A 302 -3.57 27.28 -4.78
N GLU A 303 -4.04 26.88 -5.96
CA GLU A 303 -4.06 27.71 -7.18
C GLU A 303 -4.98 28.94 -7.14
N GLN A 304 -5.83 29.07 -6.13
CA GLN A 304 -6.74 30.18 -5.89
C GLN A 304 -6.12 31.23 -4.97
N GLU A 305 -5.46 30.83 -3.87
CA GLU A 305 -4.85 31.80 -2.96
C GLU A 305 -3.53 32.36 -3.50
N LEU A 306 -2.78 31.62 -4.31
CA LEU A 306 -1.52 32.11 -4.88
C LEU A 306 -1.72 33.37 -5.76
N PRO A 307 -2.65 33.41 -6.73
CA PRO A 307 -2.98 34.63 -7.47
C PRO A 307 -3.47 35.76 -6.57
N ASN A 308 -4.24 35.47 -5.52
CA ASN A 308 -4.72 36.49 -4.58
C ASN A 308 -3.57 37.12 -3.81
N LEU A 309 -2.65 36.32 -3.28
CA LEU A 309 -1.47 36.80 -2.61
C LEU A 309 -0.58 37.61 -3.57
N TRP A 310 -0.35 37.10 -4.78
CA TRP A 310 0.44 37.80 -5.80
C TRP A 310 -0.19 39.16 -6.17
N SER A 311 -1.50 39.18 -6.44
CA SER A 311 -2.23 40.39 -6.82
C SER A 311 -2.22 41.42 -5.70
N LYS A 312 -2.46 40.97 -4.46
CA LYS A 312 -2.45 41.85 -3.29
C LYS A 312 -1.05 42.42 -3.03
N LEU A 313 -0.01 41.62 -3.20
CA LEU A 313 1.39 42.06 -3.02
C LEU A 313 1.85 43.07 -4.09
N LEU A 314 1.34 42.99 -5.32
CA LEU A 314 1.80 43.84 -6.44
C LEU A 314 0.87 45.01 -6.78
N TYR A 315 -0.44 44.79 -6.73
CA TYR A 315 -1.47 45.73 -7.19
C TYR A 315 -2.39 46.21 -6.08
N GLY A 316 -2.32 45.60 -4.89
CA GLY A 316 -3.10 46.00 -3.74
C GLY A 316 -4.54 45.48 -3.73
N ASN A 317 -4.98 44.69 -4.70
CA ASN A 317 -6.33 44.13 -4.80
C ASN A 317 -6.35 42.59 -4.81
N ILE A 318 -7.51 42.00 -4.50
CA ILE A 318 -7.74 40.54 -4.56
C ILE A 318 -8.48 40.15 -5.85
N THR A 319 -8.26 38.93 -6.34
CA THR A 319 -8.95 38.40 -7.52
C THR A 319 -10.08 37.45 -7.11
N VAL A 320 -11.29 37.67 -7.62
CA VAL A 320 -12.48 36.91 -7.19
C VAL A 320 -12.59 35.53 -7.88
N VAL A 321 -11.93 35.34 -9.02
CA VAL A 321 -11.98 34.06 -9.79
C VAL A 321 -10.60 33.71 -10.32
N SER A 322 -10.16 32.48 -10.05
CA SER A 322 -8.89 31.91 -10.52
C SER A 322 -9.11 30.79 -11.55
N SER A 323 -8.07 30.46 -12.31
CA SER A 323 -8.14 29.41 -13.34
C SER A 323 -8.27 28.02 -12.72
N GLN A 324 -9.27 27.26 -13.16
CA GLN A 324 -9.57 25.90 -12.64
C GLN A 324 -8.53 24.82 -13.04
N LYS A 325 -7.68 25.10 -14.03
CA LYS A 325 -6.59 24.21 -14.50
C LYS A 325 -5.36 25.06 -14.83
N PRO A 326 -4.64 25.53 -13.80
CA PRO A 326 -3.54 26.45 -14.02
C PRO A 326 -2.39 25.74 -14.75
N ARG A 327 -1.82 26.39 -15.77
CA ARG A 327 -0.61 25.88 -16.43
C ARG A 327 0.58 25.95 -15.46
N VAL A 328 1.40 24.90 -15.40
CA VAL A 328 2.59 24.82 -14.54
C VAL A 328 3.45 26.09 -14.65
N ALA A 329 3.74 26.52 -15.89
CA ALA A 329 4.49 27.74 -16.18
C ALA A 329 3.96 28.98 -15.46
N LYS A 330 2.63 29.19 -15.47
CA LYS A 330 2.00 30.36 -14.85
C LYS A 330 2.09 30.29 -13.33
N VAL A 331 1.88 29.11 -12.74
CA VAL A 331 2.04 28.92 -11.28
C VAL A 331 3.47 29.21 -10.85
N LEU A 332 4.45 28.68 -11.59
CA LEU A 332 5.87 28.92 -11.28
C LEU A 332 6.23 30.41 -11.38
N ASP A 333 5.73 31.14 -12.38
CA ASP A 333 5.97 32.58 -12.48
C ASP A 333 5.37 33.35 -11.29
N LEU A 334 4.13 33.02 -10.89
CA LEU A 334 3.51 33.62 -9.71
C LEU A 334 4.29 33.30 -8.42
N MET A 335 4.76 32.05 -8.25
CA MET A 335 5.60 31.65 -7.11
C MET A 335 6.90 32.46 -7.05
N ARG A 336 7.56 32.68 -8.19
CA ARG A 336 8.79 33.48 -8.28
C ARG A 336 8.52 34.93 -7.90
N ASP A 337 7.45 35.51 -8.42
CA ASP A 337 7.07 36.89 -8.12
C ASP A 337 6.74 37.05 -6.64
N VAL A 338 5.92 36.17 -6.06
CA VAL A 338 5.63 36.18 -4.62
C VAL A 338 6.92 36.08 -3.80
N TYR A 339 7.83 35.16 -4.15
CA TYR A 339 9.11 35.00 -3.45
C TYR A 339 10.01 36.24 -3.58
N LYS A 340 10.11 36.85 -4.78
CA LYS A 340 10.91 38.05 -5.06
C LYS A 340 10.33 39.30 -4.38
N THR A 341 9.03 39.53 -4.49
CA THR A 341 8.32 40.66 -3.87
C THR A 341 8.36 40.54 -2.34
N SER A 342 8.18 39.33 -1.81
CA SER A 342 8.40 39.00 -0.40
C SER A 342 9.79 39.42 0.11
N LYS A 343 10.84 39.31 -0.74
CA LYS A 343 12.22 39.68 -0.44
C LYS A 343 12.48 41.19 -0.54
N LYS A 344 11.84 41.87 -1.51
CA LYS A 344 12.06 43.31 -1.81
C LYS A 344 11.22 44.26 -0.94
N ASP A 345 9.90 44.13 -0.94
CA ASP A 345 9.00 45.16 -0.37
C ASP A 345 8.73 44.94 1.11
N TYR A 346 8.62 43.67 1.52
CA TYR A 346 8.45 43.32 2.92
C TYR A 346 9.76 43.22 3.69
N GLY A 347 10.92 43.28 3.04
CA GLY A 347 12.23 43.21 3.70
C GLY A 347 12.47 44.26 4.79
N LYS A 348 11.73 45.38 4.79
CA LYS A 348 11.78 46.41 5.86
C LYS A 348 10.87 46.11 7.06
N ARG A 349 9.80 45.31 6.90
CA ARG A 349 8.83 44.94 7.95
C ARG A 349 8.92 43.46 8.38
N ARG A 350 9.53 42.58 7.58
CA ARG A 350 9.64 41.14 7.82
C ARG A 350 10.66 40.84 8.91
N LYS A 351 10.19 40.24 10.00
CA LYS A 351 11.07 39.64 11.02
C LYS A 351 11.70 38.34 10.53
N ARG A 352 11.02 37.59 9.64
CA ARG A 352 11.53 36.32 9.07
C ARG A 352 11.45 36.29 7.55
N PRO A 353 12.56 36.02 6.84
CA PRO A 353 12.53 35.90 5.39
C PRO A 353 11.80 34.60 4.98
N LEU A 354 10.95 34.69 3.95
CA LEU A 354 10.35 33.51 3.33
C LEU A 354 11.46 32.62 2.75
N THR A 355 11.42 31.33 3.06
CA THR A 355 12.42 30.35 2.58
C THR A 355 11.82 29.11 1.97
N ARG A 356 10.50 28.93 2.05
CA ARG A 356 9.78 27.82 1.42
C ARG A 356 8.40 28.28 0.97
N LEU A 357 7.98 27.88 -0.23
CA LEU A 357 6.63 28.08 -0.74
C LEU A 357 6.14 26.76 -1.31
N HIS A 358 4.99 26.29 -0.84
CA HIS A 358 4.35 25.06 -1.29
C HIS A 358 3.03 25.41 -1.95
N VAL A 359 2.91 25.15 -3.24
CA VAL A 359 1.66 25.33 -3.98
C VAL A 359 1.14 23.97 -4.36
N HIS A 360 -0.03 23.64 -3.84
CA HIS A 360 -0.72 22.38 -4.13
C HIS A 360 -1.84 22.63 -5.13
N THR A 361 -1.88 21.83 -6.19
CA THR A 361 -2.96 21.89 -7.19
C THR A 361 -3.54 20.50 -7.40
N LEU A 362 -4.69 20.42 -8.09
CA LEU A 362 -5.27 19.14 -8.45
C LEU A 362 -4.30 18.27 -9.28
N ALA A 363 -3.54 18.85 -10.22
CA ALA A 363 -2.76 18.09 -11.20
C ALA A 363 -1.28 17.92 -10.84
N PHE A 364 -0.72 18.81 -10.02
CA PHE A 364 0.69 18.79 -9.64
C PHE A 364 0.95 19.53 -8.33
N GLN A 365 2.06 19.21 -7.69
CA GLN A 365 2.60 19.86 -6.50
C GLN A 365 3.86 20.64 -6.90
N ALA A 366 4.00 21.88 -6.45
CA ALA A 366 5.19 22.70 -6.69
C ALA A 366 5.76 23.21 -5.36
N ILE A 367 7.05 22.95 -5.12
CA ILE A 367 7.74 23.42 -3.92
C ILE A 367 8.98 24.23 -4.33
N LEU A 368 9.02 25.49 -3.88
CA LEU A 368 10.19 26.35 -3.95
C LEU A 368 10.87 26.37 -2.58
N THR A 369 12.17 26.08 -2.53
CA THR A 369 12.96 26.12 -1.28
C THR A 369 14.26 26.89 -1.46
N ARG A 370 14.51 27.86 -0.57
CA ARG A 370 15.75 28.64 -0.56
C ARG A 370 16.96 27.76 -0.23
N LYS A 371 18.03 27.87 -1.02
CA LYS A 371 19.29 27.17 -0.80
C LYS A 371 19.89 27.55 0.55
N GLY A 372 20.43 26.56 1.26
CA GLY A 372 20.98 26.74 2.60
C GLY A 372 19.96 26.96 3.71
N SER A 373 18.64 26.94 3.42
CA SER A 373 17.62 26.97 4.46
C SER A 373 17.54 25.66 5.26
N ASN A 374 16.76 25.69 6.35
CA ASN A 374 16.55 24.54 7.24
C ASN A 374 15.60 23.49 6.63
N TRP A 375 14.91 23.83 5.53
CA TRP A 375 14.09 22.90 4.77
C TRP A 375 15.01 22.03 3.90
N LYS A 376 15.04 20.72 4.16
CA LYS A 376 15.79 19.75 3.35
C LYS A 376 14.83 18.86 2.56
N HIS A 377 15.36 18.18 1.53
CA HIS A 377 14.67 17.15 0.76
C HIS A 377 13.41 17.63 0.00
N THR A 378 13.48 18.80 -0.65
CA THR A 378 12.41 19.40 -1.47
C THR A 378 11.76 18.39 -2.43
N LYS A 379 12.58 17.59 -3.11
CA LYS A 379 12.13 16.57 -4.07
C LYS A 379 11.20 15.53 -3.43
N ALA A 380 11.58 15.03 -2.25
CA ALA A 380 10.80 14.04 -1.53
C ALA A 380 9.56 14.65 -0.89
N ALA A 381 9.64 15.90 -0.43
CA ALA A 381 8.48 16.67 0.04
C ALA A 381 7.42 16.80 -1.07
N ALA A 382 7.83 17.11 -2.31
CA ALA A 382 6.90 17.22 -3.44
C ALA A 382 6.29 15.86 -3.81
N ALA A 383 7.07 14.77 -3.78
CA ALA A 383 6.58 13.42 -4.01
C ALA A 383 5.56 12.99 -2.95
N LYS A 384 5.87 13.22 -1.67
CA LYS A 384 5.03 12.87 -0.53
C LYS A 384 3.72 13.66 -0.54
N ALA A 385 3.78 14.96 -0.82
CA ALA A 385 2.62 15.81 -1.00
C ALA A 385 1.69 15.26 -2.10
N SER A 386 2.27 14.84 -3.23
CA SER A 386 1.52 14.25 -4.35
C SER A 386 0.83 12.93 -3.98
N LEU A 387 1.56 11.98 -3.40
CA LEU A 387 0.99 10.70 -2.96
C LEU A 387 -0.09 10.88 -1.90
N THR A 388 0.10 11.84 -0.99
CA THR A 388 -0.87 12.15 0.06
C THR A 388 -2.15 12.73 -0.52
N ALA A 389 -2.06 13.57 -1.56
CA ALA A 389 -3.22 14.06 -2.30
C ALA A 389 -4.06 12.88 -2.84
N THR A 390 -3.42 11.93 -3.54
CA THR A 390 -4.12 10.78 -4.12
C THR A 390 -4.74 9.88 -3.06
N ARG A 391 -3.98 9.51 -2.02
CA ARG A 391 -4.46 8.65 -0.92
C ARG A 391 -5.64 9.25 -0.18
N HIS A 392 -5.58 10.56 0.09
CA HIS A 392 -6.66 11.26 0.77
C HIS A 392 -7.94 11.28 -0.06
N VAL A 393 -7.83 11.64 -1.35
CA VAL A 393 -8.99 11.76 -2.23
C VAL A 393 -9.62 10.41 -2.55
N CYS A 394 -8.81 9.37 -2.73
CA CYS A 394 -9.30 7.99 -2.93
C CYS A 394 -9.75 7.32 -1.63
N GLY A 395 -9.43 7.87 -0.46
CA GLY A 395 -9.72 7.26 0.84
C GLY A 395 -9.01 5.92 1.08
N SER A 396 -7.82 5.74 0.51
CA SER A 396 -7.07 4.48 0.57
C SER A 396 -5.59 4.74 0.85
N GLU A 397 -4.96 3.90 1.66
CA GLU A 397 -3.50 3.97 1.89
C GLU A 397 -2.71 3.54 0.66
N GLU A 398 -3.27 2.61 -0.13
CA GLU A 398 -2.71 2.20 -1.41
C GLU A 398 -3.35 2.96 -2.56
N ILE A 399 -2.52 3.37 -3.52
CA ILE A 399 -2.97 4.05 -4.74
C ILE A 399 -3.16 2.98 -5.81
N ASP A 400 -4.41 2.84 -6.25
CA ASP A 400 -4.80 1.98 -7.35
C ASP A 400 -4.53 2.71 -8.69
N PRO A 401 -3.64 2.19 -9.56
CA PRO A 401 -3.36 2.76 -10.88
C PRO A 401 -4.60 2.85 -11.78
N ASP A 402 -5.51 1.87 -11.72
CA ASP A 402 -6.72 1.83 -12.56
C ASP A 402 -7.73 2.93 -12.15
N LYS A 403 -7.64 3.40 -10.89
CA LYS A 403 -8.44 4.51 -10.36
C LYS A 403 -7.70 5.85 -10.37
N SER A 404 -6.61 5.94 -11.13
CA SER A 404 -5.75 7.11 -11.18
C SER A 404 -5.70 7.70 -12.59
N LYS A 405 -5.59 9.02 -12.68
CA LYS A 405 -5.41 9.73 -13.96
C LYS A 405 -4.29 10.76 -13.86
N LEU A 406 -3.37 10.71 -14.82
CA LEU A 406 -2.31 11.70 -14.95
C LEU A 406 -2.77 12.82 -15.90
N PHE A 407 -2.89 14.06 -15.38
CA PHE A 407 -3.30 15.23 -16.18
C PHE A 407 -2.12 16.05 -16.71
N MET A 408 -0.90 15.76 -16.26
CA MET A 408 0.28 16.53 -16.64
C MET A 408 0.84 16.06 -17.98
N ASP A 409 1.13 17.00 -18.87
CA ASP A 409 1.71 16.74 -20.20
C ASP A 409 3.12 16.09 -20.10
N GLU A 410 3.60 15.50 -21.20
CA GLU A 410 4.96 14.92 -21.30
C GLU A 410 6.09 15.94 -21.15
N SER A 411 5.77 17.23 -21.26
CA SER A 411 6.70 18.30 -20.92
C SER A 411 5.92 19.55 -20.49
N PHE A 412 6.57 20.42 -19.74
CA PHE A 412 6.02 21.73 -19.40
C PHE A 412 7.09 22.82 -19.46
N SER A 413 6.70 24.05 -19.80
CA SER A 413 7.60 25.20 -19.78
C SER A 413 7.84 25.68 -18.34
N LYS A 414 9.07 26.12 -18.03
CA LYS A 414 9.40 26.71 -16.72
C LYS A 414 8.75 28.07 -16.47
N SER A 415 8.40 28.79 -17.54
CA SER A 415 7.80 30.12 -17.52
C SER A 415 6.93 30.34 -18.76
N ILE A 416 5.99 31.29 -18.69
CA ILE A 416 5.15 31.70 -19.83
C ILE A 416 5.91 32.54 -20.86
N VAL A 417 7.10 33.04 -20.51
CA VAL A 417 7.92 33.87 -21.40
C VAL A 417 8.34 33.07 -22.65
N PRO A 418 8.18 33.63 -23.87
CA PRO A 418 8.61 32.96 -25.10
C PRO A 418 10.09 32.57 -25.06
N GLY A 419 10.41 31.36 -25.54
CA GLY A 419 11.78 30.82 -25.51
C GLY A 419 12.21 30.23 -24.16
N SER A 420 11.34 30.20 -23.15
CA SER A 420 11.63 29.54 -21.87
C SER A 420 11.92 28.04 -22.05
N PRO A 421 12.94 27.48 -21.37
CA PRO A 421 13.25 26.07 -21.43
C PRO A 421 12.07 25.19 -21.03
N LYS A 422 11.87 24.10 -21.76
CA LYS A 422 10.94 23.03 -21.39
C LYS A 422 11.61 22.02 -20.47
N VAL A 423 10.84 21.47 -19.55
CA VAL A 423 11.20 20.34 -18.70
C VAL A 423 10.47 19.13 -19.23
N GLU A 424 11.21 18.10 -19.62
CA GLU A 424 10.64 16.82 -20.00
C GLU A 424 10.28 16.01 -18.77
N PHE A 425 9.09 15.41 -18.81
CA PHE A 425 8.56 14.60 -17.73
C PHE A 425 8.98 13.14 -17.92
N ASN A 426 9.81 12.63 -17.01
CA ASN A 426 10.24 11.23 -17.01
C ASN A 426 9.38 10.42 -16.02
N ALA A 427 8.67 9.40 -16.51
CA ALA A 427 7.80 8.58 -15.67
C ALA A 427 8.56 7.82 -14.55
N ASN A 428 9.80 7.40 -14.79
CA ASN A 428 10.63 6.70 -13.80
C ASN A 428 11.29 7.66 -12.80
N LEU A 429 11.35 8.96 -13.13
CA LEU A 429 11.87 10.03 -12.27
C LEU A 429 10.85 11.18 -12.21
N PRO A 430 9.66 10.93 -11.62
CA PRO A 430 8.49 11.77 -11.82
C PRO A 430 8.60 13.16 -11.18
N VAL A 431 9.55 13.39 -10.26
CA VAL A 431 9.75 14.72 -9.66
C VAL A 431 10.91 15.44 -10.37
N SER A 432 10.56 16.52 -11.06
CA SER A 432 11.50 17.38 -11.77
C SER A 432 11.95 18.52 -10.87
N CYS A 433 13.25 18.60 -10.58
CA CYS A 433 13.84 19.67 -9.79
C CYS A 433 14.93 20.40 -10.57
N TRP A 434 15.03 21.70 -10.37
CA TRP A 434 16.13 22.49 -10.90
C TRP A 434 16.41 23.70 -10.01
N ASP A 435 17.62 24.21 -10.16
CA ASP A 435 18.12 25.37 -9.44
C ASP A 435 17.86 26.67 -10.20
N GLU A 436 17.52 27.74 -9.46
CA GLU A 436 17.42 29.12 -9.95
C GLU A 436 17.96 30.08 -8.87
N ASP A 437 18.80 31.06 -9.24
CA ASP A 437 19.35 32.08 -8.34
C ASP A 437 19.78 31.52 -6.96
N ASP A 438 19.00 31.79 -5.90
CA ASP A 438 19.21 31.37 -4.52
C ASP A 438 18.22 30.31 -4.00
N TYR A 439 17.47 29.63 -4.87
CA TYR A 439 16.47 28.60 -4.53
C TYR A 439 16.46 27.40 -5.50
N GLU A 440 15.82 26.33 -5.07
CA GLU A 440 15.48 25.15 -5.86
C GLU A 440 13.96 25.12 -6.04
N ILE A 441 13.49 24.74 -7.23
CA ILE A 441 12.08 24.42 -7.51
C ILE A 441 11.97 22.94 -7.84
N CYS A 442 11.02 22.25 -7.20
CA CYS A 442 10.63 20.88 -7.52
C CYS A 442 9.15 20.82 -7.89
N VAL A 443 8.83 20.13 -8.99
CA VAL A 443 7.46 19.87 -9.45
C VAL A 443 7.21 18.38 -9.50
N ALA A 444 6.15 17.92 -8.84
CA ALA A 444 5.70 16.54 -8.83
C ALA A 444 4.28 16.43 -9.43
N PRO A 445 4.00 15.50 -10.36
CA PRO A 445 2.66 15.26 -10.85
C PRO A 445 1.79 14.66 -9.74
N VAL A 446 0.48 14.89 -9.78
CA VAL A 446 -0.51 14.17 -8.97
C VAL A 446 -1.19 13.12 -9.81
N LEU A 447 -1.30 11.90 -9.27
CA LEU A 447 -2.16 10.86 -9.82
C LEU A 447 -3.58 11.13 -9.31
N VAL A 448 -4.41 11.79 -10.11
CA VAL A 448 -5.72 12.25 -9.66
C VAL A 448 -6.69 11.08 -9.59
N CYS A 449 -7.31 10.90 -8.44
CA CYS A 449 -8.29 9.84 -8.23
C CYS A 449 -9.50 10.03 -9.16
N THR A 450 -9.89 8.98 -9.87
CA THR A 450 -11.11 8.97 -10.71
C THR A 450 -12.36 8.55 -9.92
N GLN A 451 -12.17 7.90 -8.76
CA GLN A 451 -13.23 7.54 -7.82
C GLN A 451 -13.04 8.31 -6.52
N VAL A 452 -13.57 9.53 -6.48
CA VAL A 452 -13.41 10.44 -5.35
C VAL A 452 -14.26 9.95 -4.17
N LEU A 453 -13.60 9.65 -3.04
CA LEU A 453 -14.30 9.43 -1.77
C LEU A 453 -14.51 10.73 -1.01
N GLN A 454 -13.52 11.62 -1.03
CA GLN A 454 -13.59 12.89 -0.28
C GLN A 454 -12.68 13.96 -0.87
N THR A 455 -13.08 15.23 -0.74
CA THR A 455 -12.24 16.36 -1.17
C THR A 455 -11.94 17.36 -0.06
N GLY A 456 -12.77 17.42 1.00
CA GLY A 456 -12.52 18.25 2.18
C GLY A 456 -11.24 17.85 2.92
N GLY A 457 -10.53 18.83 3.48
CA GLY A 457 -9.24 18.63 4.15
C GLY A 457 -8.06 18.25 3.24
N GLY A 458 -8.25 18.20 1.92
CA GLY A 458 -7.19 17.77 0.98
C GLY A 458 -5.92 18.61 1.07
N GLY A 459 -6.04 19.94 1.07
CA GLY A 459 -4.90 20.86 1.21
C GLY A 459 -4.13 20.65 2.52
N ASP A 460 -4.85 20.50 3.63
CA ASP A 460 -4.28 20.25 4.96
C ASP A 460 -3.47 18.96 5.01
N HIS A 461 -4.01 17.87 4.46
CA HIS A 461 -3.31 16.59 4.36
C HIS A 461 -2.07 16.68 3.46
N ILE A 462 -2.17 17.39 2.34
CA ILE A 462 -1.06 17.61 1.40
C ILE A 462 0.06 18.43 2.05
N THR A 463 -0.28 19.50 2.77
CA THR A 463 0.70 20.30 3.52
C THR A 463 1.36 19.48 4.62
N ALA A 464 0.59 18.70 5.38
CA ALA A 464 1.13 17.77 6.37
C ALA A 464 2.10 16.76 5.74
N GLY A 465 1.75 16.17 4.59
CA GLY A 465 2.63 15.27 3.84
C GLY A 465 3.91 15.96 3.37
N GLY A 466 3.82 17.18 2.84
CA GLY A 466 4.97 17.96 2.39
C GLY A 466 5.88 18.47 3.51
N LEU A 467 5.37 18.55 4.75
CA LEU A 467 6.15 18.87 5.96
C LEU A 467 6.68 17.60 6.64
N GLY A 468 5.94 16.48 6.55
CA GLY A 468 6.25 15.16 7.11
C GLY A 468 7.31 14.39 6.33
N VAL A 469 8.44 15.02 6.03
CA VAL A 469 9.59 14.41 5.37
C VAL A 469 10.85 14.64 6.20
N LYS A 470 11.76 13.66 6.20
CA LYS A 470 13.06 13.76 6.87
C LYS A 470 13.75 15.10 6.58
N GLY A 471 14.23 15.78 7.61
CA GLY A 471 15.02 17.02 7.44
C GLY A 471 14.22 18.26 7.03
N ALA A 472 12.90 18.18 6.83
CA ALA A 472 12.06 19.36 6.68
C ALA A 472 12.00 20.20 7.97
N MET A 473 12.28 19.58 9.13
CA MET A 473 12.06 20.16 10.46
C MET A 473 13.33 20.08 11.35
N THR A 474 14.50 20.47 10.86
CA THR A 474 15.74 20.43 11.66
C THR A 474 16.24 21.80 12.11
N GLU A 475 16.47 21.96 13.42
CA GLU A 475 17.42 22.92 13.98
C GLU A 475 18.43 22.22 14.90
N LYS A 476 19.68 22.68 14.85
CA LYS A 476 20.82 22.27 15.67
C LYS A 476 20.52 22.62 17.15
N GLN A 477 20.19 21.64 17.99
CA GLN A 477 20.36 21.76 19.44
C GLN A 477 21.69 21.12 19.84
N ARG A 478 22.60 21.96 20.35
CA ARG A 478 23.94 21.61 20.83
C ARG A 478 23.90 21.65 22.36
N LEU A 479 24.39 20.58 23.00
CA LEU A 479 24.70 20.40 24.45
C LEU A 479 23.44 20.31 25.36
N GLU A 480 23.34 19.41 26.33
CA GLU A 480 24.33 18.98 27.32
C GLU A 480 24.23 17.48 27.67
N ARG A 481 25.38 16.89 28.02
CA ARG A 481 25.49 15.57 28.65
C ARG A 481 25.22 15.73 30.14
N SER A 482 24.30 14.96 30.72
CA SER A 482 24.31 14.67 32.15
C SER A 482 24.31 13.16 32.39
N SER A 483 25.24 12.77 33.23
CA SER A 483 25.59 11.43 33.68
C SER A 483 24.60 10.91 34.71
N HIS A 484 23.98 9.75 34.49
CA HIS A 484 23.45 8.92 35.58
C HIS A 484 23.73 7.44 35.30
N SER A 485 24.33 6.79 36.30
CA SER A 485 24.72 5.37 36.37
C SER A 485 23.52 4.41 36.40
N PRO A 486 23.61 3.19 35.85
CA PRO A 486 22.57 2.19 36.03
C PRO A 486 22.76 1.39 37.33
N LEU A 487 21.68 1.28 38.10
CA LEU A 487 21.51 0.34 39.21
C LEU A 487 21.45 -1.10 38.69
N SER A 488 22.08 -2.00 39.45
CA SER A 488 22.24 -3.43 39.21
C SER A 488 21.17 -4.29 39.89
N GLY A 489 20.78 -5.39 39.23
CA GLY A 489 20.14 -6.59 39.80
C GLY A 489 18.60 -6.60 39.72
N ALA A 490 17.90 -7.69 39.38
CA ALA A 490 18.24 -9.06 39.00
C ALA A 490 16.96 -9.71 38.40
N ASP A 491 17.07 -10.54 37.37
CA ASP A 491 16.36 -11.84 37.33
C ASP A 491 17.00 -12.79 36.28
N GLY A 492 17.39 -13.96 36.75
CA GLY A 492 18.21 -14.94 36.04
C GLY A 492 17.38 -15.99 35.31
N ARG A 493 16.64 -15.61 34.25
CA ARG A 493 16.04 -16.56 33.27
C ARG A 493 15.97 -15.99 31.85
N VAL A 494 16.94 -15.17 31.47
CA VAL A 494 17.07 -14.67 30.09
C VAL A 494 18.54 -14.80 29.74
N ASN A 495 18.91 -15.76 28.88
CA ASN A 495 20.05 -15.69 27.94
C ASN A 495 20.41 -17.07 27.32
N LYS A 496 19.50 -17.69 26.58
CA LYS A 496 19.92 -18.68 25.55
C LYS A 496 20.46 -17.99 24.28
N LEU A 497 20.19 -16.70 24.09
CA LEU A 497 20.56 -15.92 22.89
C LEU A 497 21.95 -15.27 22.97
N LYS A 498 22.65 -15.36 24.11
CA LYS A 498 23.99 -14.75 24.29
C LYS A 498 25.07 -15.36 23.38
N ASN A 499 24.82 -16.55 22.84
CA ASN A 499 25.77 -17.29 22.00
C ASN A 499 25.48 -17.16 20.50
N LEU A 500 24.48 -16.39 20.07
CA LEU A 500 24.25 -16.08 18.66
C LEU A 500 25.19 -14.95 18.25
N ASN A 501 25.97 -15.17 17.18
CA ASN A 501 26.70 -14.08 16.56
C ASN A 501 25.68 -13.07 16.01
N PRO A 502 25.64 -11.83 16.53
CA PRO A 502 24.62 -10.87 16.14
C PRO A 502 24.69 -10.56 14.64
N ILE A 503 25.88 -10.59 14.03
CA ILE A 503 26.08 -10.22 12.62
C ILE A 503 25.61 -11.31 11.65
N THR A 504 25.84 -12.58 11.98
CA THR A 504 25.51 -13.71 11.09
C THR A 504 24.19 -14.39 11.44
N GLY A 505 23.68 -14.19 12.66
CA GLY A 505 22.55 -14.94 13.20
C GLY A 505 22.86 -16.41 13.47
N GLU A 506 24.13 -16.81 13.42
CA GLU A 506 24.61 -18.19 13.59
C GLU A 506 25.36 -18.31 14.93
N SER A 507 25.23 -19.44 15.62
CA SER A 507 25.98 -19.80 16.83
C SER A 507 27.04 -20.86 16.52
N GLU A 508 28.14 -20.92 17.29
CA GLU A 508 29.17 -21.97 17.13
C GLU A 508 28.59 -23.37 17.40
N GLU A 509 27.57 -23.47 18.26
CA GLU A 509 26.77 -24.68 18.49
C GLU A 509 25.28 -24.40 18.22
N PRO A 510 24.52 -25.32 17.60
CA PRO A 510 23.10 -25.12 17.30
C PRO A 510 22.24 -24.88 18.55
N ILE A 511 21.29 -23.94 18.48
CA ILE A 511 20.34 -23.66 19.55
C ILE A 511 19.04 -24.45 19.31
N LEU A 512 18.79 -25.43 20.16
CA LEU A 512 17.59 -26.26 20.11
C LEU A 512 16.35 -25.51 20.65
N VAL A 513 15.25 -25.59 19.90
CA VAL A 513 13.94 -25.09 20.33
C VAL A 513 13.18 -26.15 21.10
N SER A 514 12.71 -25.81 22.30
CA SER A 514 11.95 -26.71 23.17
C SER A 514 10.43 -26.56 23.01
N PHE A 515 9.67 -27.52 23.53
CA PHE A 515 8.21 -27.45 23.55
C PHE A 515 7.72 -26.21 24.32
N GLU A 516 8.38 -25.85 25.43
CA GLU A 516 8.08 -24.66 26.22
C GLU A 516 8.27 -23.37 25.42
N ASP A 517 9.27 -23.31 24.54
CA ASP A 517 9.51 -22.16 23.66
C ASP A 517 8.34 -21.98 22.67
N VAL A 518 7.83 -23.08 22.12
CA VAL A 518 6.66 -23.09 21.21
C VAL A 518 5.38 -22.69 21.96
N SER A 519 5.15 -23.27 23.14
CA SER A 519 3.99 -22.94 23.98
C SER A 519 3.98 -21.45 24.38
N ALA A 520 5.13 -20.92 24.78
CA ALA A 520 5.29 -19.49 25.07
C ALA A 520 5.08 -18.60 23.84
N ALA A 521 5.51 -19.05 22.66
CA ALA A 521 5.28 -18.35 21.39
C ALA A 521 3.78 -18.27 21.06
N SER A 522 3.03 -19.37 21.25
CA SER A 522 1.58 -19.42 21.01
C SER A 522 0.83 -18.39 21.85
N TYR A 523 1.10 -18.32 23.15
CA TYR A 523 0.52 -17.30 24.03
C TYR A 523 0.84 -15.87 23.58
N ARG A 524 2.08 -15.65 23.10
CA ARG A 524 2.57 -14.33 22.68
C ARG A 524 1.89 -13.82 21.40
N ILE A 525 1.68 -14.70 20.42
CA ILE A 525 1.20 -14.31 19.10
C ILE A 525 -0.32 -14.38 18.93
N ARG A 526 -1.06 -15.03 19.86
CA ARG A 526 -2.51 -15.28 19.78
C ARG A 526 -3.40 -14.09 19.40
N LYS A 527 -3.01 -12.85 19.75
CA LYS A 527 -3.82 -11.65 19.47
C LYS A 527 -3.68 -11.11 18.04
N GLY A 528 -2.79 -11.69 17.22
CA GLY A 528 -2.71 -11.28 15.82
C GLY A 528 -2.01 -12.29 14.94
N VAL A 529 -2.20 -13.57 15.25
CA VAL A 529 -2.17 -14.65 14.27
C VAL A 529 -3.57 -15.23 14.26
N LYS A 530 -4.17 -15.34 13.08
CA LYS A 530 -5.51 -15.92 12.93
C LYS A 530 -5.41 -17.44 13.15
N LYS A 531 -6.29 -18.02 13.96
CA LYS A 531 -6.44 -19.47 14.02
C LYS A 531 -7.13 -19.93 12.74
N THR A 532 -6.40 -20.60 11.87
CA THR A 532 -6.88 -21.09 10.57
C THR A 532 -7.55 -22.46 10.72
N PRO A 533 -8.49 -22.85 9.84
CA PRO A 533 -9.19 -24.12 9.99
C PRO A 533 -8.29 -25.33 9.65
N CYS A 534 -8.49 -26.44 10.37
CA CYS A 534 -7.98 -27.78 10.03
C CYS A 534 -9.15 -28.70 9.65
N GLU A 535 -9.40 -28.87 8.36
CA GLU A 535 -10.62 -29.53 7.85
C GLU A 535 -10.29 -30.85 7.14
N ARG A 536 -11.19 -31.83 7.28
CA ARG A 536 -11.09 -33.09 6.53
C ARG A 536 -11.28 -32.83 5.04
N SER A 537 -10.41 -33.40 4.22
CA SER A 537 -10.44 -33.27 2.77
C SER A 537 -11.53 -34.14 2.14
N SER A 538 -12.16 -33.62 1.09
CA SER A 538 -13.07 -34.39 0.23
C SER A 538 -12.37 -35.54 -0.50
N MET A 539 -11.04 -35.49 -0.61
CA MET A 539 -10.22 -36.49 -1.30
C MET A 539 -9.82 -37.68 -0.42
N SER A 540 -10.23 -37.69 0.85
CA SER A 540 -9.84 -38.74 1.82
C SER A 540 -10.19 -40.14 1.33
N GLU A 541 -11.41 -40.33 0.81
CA GLU A 541 -11.85 -41.62 0.28
C GLU A 541 -11.09 -42.03 -0.98
N ALA A 542 -10.88 -41.08 -1.91
CA ALA A 542 -10.17 -41.35 -3.16
C ALA A 542 -8.70 -41.73 -2.94
N LEU A 543 -8.06 -41.16 -1.92
CA LEU A 543 -6.66 -41.39 -1.59
C LEU A 543 -6.45 -42.51 -0.56
N LYS A 544 -7.53 -43.09 -0.01
CA LYS A 544 -7.50 -44.10 1.06
C LYS A 544 -6.64 -43.63 2.26
N MET A 545 -6.81 -42.37 2.65
CA MET A 545 -6.17 -41.75 3.80
C MET A 545 -7.17 -40.81 4.44
N ASP A 546 -7.29 -40.82 5.78
CA ASP A 546 -8.17 -39.88 6.47
C ASP A 546 -7.47 -38.52 6.56
N LEU A 547 -7.55 -37.76 5.47
CA LEU A 547 -6.70 -36.63 5.17
C LEU A 547 -7.33 -35.33 5.66
N TYR A 548 -6.54 -34.51 6.37
CA TYR A 548 -6.94 -33.20 6.86
C TYR A 548 -5.98 -32.12 6.34
N PHE A 549 -6.53 -30.98 5.93
CA PHE A 549 -5.76 -29.80 5.53
C PHE A 549 -5.81 -28.71 6.59
N LYS A 550 -4.64 -28.34 7.09
CA LYS A 550 -4.46 -27.15 7.91
C LYS A 550 -4.23 -25.93 7.01
N LYS A 551 -5.26 -25.11 6.81
CA LYS A 551 -5.33 -24.06 5.76
C LYS A 551 -4.61 -22.76 6.15
N ASP A 552 -3.32 -22.83 6.45
CA ASP A 552 -2.52 -21.68 6.92
C ASP A 552 -2.19 -20.64 5.83
N TYR A 553 -2.52 -20.93 4.56
CA TYR A 553 -2.56 -19.92 3.49
C TYR A 553 -3.64 -18.85 3.72
N LEU A 554 -4.60 -19.07 4.63
CA LEU A 554 -5.66 -18.10 4.98
C LEU A 554 -5.23 -17.04 6.03
N GLN A 555 -3.94 -17.00 6.37
CA GLN A 555 -3.36 -15.90 7.16
C GLN A 555 -3.40 -14.58 6.38
N HIS A 556 -3.28 -13.43 7.06
CA HIS A 556 -3.33 -12.12 6.41
C HIS A 556 -2.21 -11.91 5.38
N THR A 557 -1.05 -12.53 5.60
CA THR A 557 0.08 -12.48 4.65
C THR A 557 0.05 -13.61 3.61
N GLY A 558 -1.03 -14.41 3.56
CA GLY A 558 -1.12 -15.56 2.67
C GLY A 558 -0.17 -16.72 3.01
N SER A 559 0.46 -16.75 4.20
CA SER A 559 1.38 -17.86 4.58
C SER A 559 1.64 -17.97 6.09
N PHE A 560 2.13 -19.13 6.51
CA PHE A 560 2.52 -19.44 7.90
C PHE A 560 3.64 -18.55 8.48
N LYS A 561 4.42 -17.90 7.60
CA LYS A 561 5.64 -17.15 7.97
C LYS A 561 5.36 -15.99 8.94
N GLU A 562 4.12 -15.48 8.96
CA GLU A 562 3.65 -14.48 9.91
C GLU A 562 3.85 -14.90 11.38
N ARG A 563 3.67 -16.19 11.69
CA ARG A 563 3.78 -16.73 13.05
C ARG A 563 5.18 -16.54 13.63
N GLY A 564 6.18 -16.98 12.86
CA GLY A 564 7.59 -16.82 13.20
C GLY A 564 8.01 -15.35 13.26
N ALA A 565 7.62 -14.56 12.26
CA ALA A 565 7.95 -13.13 12.19
C ALA A 565 7.41 -12.38 13.42
N ARG A 566 6.12 -12.55 13.72
CA ARG A 566 5.46 -11.88 14.85
C ARG A 566 6.06 -12.31 16.18
N ASN A 567 6.32 -13.60 16.36
CA ASN A 567 6.96 -14.12 17.58
C ASN A 567 8.33 -13.48 17.80
N THR A 568 9.12 -13.39 16.74
CA THR A 568 10.46 -12.80 16.78
C THR A 568 10.40 -11.30 17.07
N LEU A 569 9.51 -10.55 16.41
CA LEU A 569 9.36 -9.11 16.64
C LEU A 569 8.91 -8.78 18.07
N LEU A 570 7.98 -9.56 18.63
CA LEU A 570 7.51 -9.39 20.00
C LEU A 570 8.56 -9.81 21.05
N MET A 571 9.54 -10.63 20.68
CA MET A 571 10.68 -10.95 21.53
C MET A 571 11.75 -9.85 21.51
N LEU A 572 11.92 -9.19 20.37
CA LEU A 572 12.90 -8.11 20.23
C LEU A 572 12.43 -6.78 20.85
N SER A 573 11.13 -6.52 20.91
CA SER A 573 10.57 -5.31 21.53
C SER A 573 10.88 -5.20 23.04
N LYS A 574 11.33 -6.27 23.69
CA LYS A 574 11.80 -6.28 25.08
C LYS A 574 13.28 -5.86 25.25
N VAL A 575 14.04 -5.72 24.15
CA VAL A 575 15.50 -5.48 24.18
C VAL A 575 15.90 -4.15 23.49
N GLY A 576 14.94 -3.41 22.92
CA GLY A 576 15.15 -2.12 22.24
C GLY A 576 14.41 -2.04 20.89
N PRO A 577 14.55 -0.95 20.12
CA PRO A 577 13.88 -0.82 18.82
C PRO A 577 14.47 -1.80 17.80
N ALA A 578 13.64 -2.72 17.32
CA ALA A 578 13.99 -3.71 16.31
C ALA A 578 13.37 -3.35 14.95
N PHE A 579 14.13 -3.50 13.86
CA PHE A 579 13.67 -3.26 12.51
C PHE A 579 13.33 -4.59 11.83
N ALA A 580 12.11 -4.78 11.34
CA ALA A 580 11.78 -5.91 10.48
C ALA A 580 11.93 -5.49 9.01
N LEU A 581 12.78 -6.18 8.24
CA LEU A 581 12.80 -6.07 6.78
C LEU A 581 11.83 -7.15 6.24
N LYS A 582 10.68 -6.75 5.69
CA LYS A 582 9.81 -7.67 4.95
C LYS A 582 10.25 -7.67 3.48
N THR A 583 10.93 -8.72 3.03
CA THR A 583 11.08 -8.98 1.59
C THR A 583 9.72 -9.39 1.06
N VAL A 584 9.19 -8.63 0.11
CA VAL A 584 8.02 -9.02 -0.68
C VAL A 584 8.59 -9.60 -1.98
N GLU A 585 8.10 -10.79 -2.32
CA GLU A 585 8.60 -11.73 -3.34
C GLU A 585 9.75 -12.63 -2.86
N GLU A 586 9.36 -13.87 -2.53
CA GLU A 586 10.17 -15.06 -2.26
C GLU A 586 11.27 -15.01 -1.16
N GLU A 587 11.01 -15.82 -0.11
CA GLU A 587 11.99 -16.68 0.59
C GLU A 587 12.76 -16.30 1.87
N ASN A 588 12.90 -15.07 2.37
CA ASN A 588 13.60 -14.90 3.68
C ASN A 588 13.11 -13.71 4.50
N ILE A 589 12.52 -13.96 5.69
CA ILE A 589 12.33 -12.89 6.69
C ILE A 589 13.72 -12.47 7.20
N VAL A 590 14.15 -11.24 6.92
CA VAL A 590 15.37 -10.66 7.50
C VAL A 590 14.97 -9.57 8.47
N ILE A 591 15.27 -9.72 9.75
CA ILE A 591 15.02 -8.68 10.76
C ILE A 591 16.38 -8.11 11.14
N TYR A 592 16.50 -6.78 11.19
CA TYR A 592 17.70 -6.02 11.53
C TYR A 592 17.61 -5.45 12.95
N PHE A 593 18.65 -5.60 13.77
CA PHE A 593 18.73 -4.92 15.08
C PHE A 593 20.01 -4.10 15.23
N SER A 594 19.92 -2.79 15.43
CA SER A 594 21.09 -1.93 15.61
C SER A 594 21.56 -1.92 17.07
N LEU A 595 22.81 -2.34 17.33
CA LEU A 595 23.47 -2.15 18.63
C LEU A 595 24.04 -0.73 18.80
N ARG A 596 24.22 0.00 17.69
CA ARG A 596 24.57 1.43 17.65
C ARG A 596 23.97 2.05 16.40
N SER A 597 23.03 2.96 16.64
CA SER A 597 22.18 3.68 15.69
C SER A 597 22.87 4.11 14.38
N ILE A 598 22.34 3.68 13.22
CA ILE A 598 22.30 4.36 11.89
C ILE A 598 21.63 3.48 10.78
N ALA A 599 20.89 4.16 9.87
CA ALA A 599 20.54 3.89 8.43
C ALA A 599 19.69 2.68 7.96
N LEU A 600 18.86 2.91 6.92
CA LEU A 600 18.24 1.90 6.06
C LEU A 600 18.22 2.31 4.57
N LYS A 601 18.71 1.42 3.70
CA LYS A 601 18.72 1.41 2.23
C LYS A 601 17.85 0.23 1.77
N TRP A 602 17.23 0.29 0.59
CA TRP A 602 16.71 -0.89 -0.09
C TRP A 602 17.07 -0.89 -1.57
N PHE A 603 17.52 -2.06 -2.03
CA PHE A 603 17.87 -2.39 -3.41
C PHE A 603 16.85 -3.40 -3.93
N ALA A 604 16.52 -3.32 -5.22
CA ALA A 604 15.80 -4.36 -5.94
C ALA A 604 16.77 -5.32 -6.63
N ASN A 605 16.37 -6.59 -6.65
CA ASN A 605 16.85 -7.76 -7.42
C ASN A 605 17.80 -8.78 -6.76
N VAL A 606 17.39 -10.05 -7.01
CA VAL A 606 18.11 -11.31 -7.23
C VAL A 606 18.14 -12.36 -6.10
N SER A 607 17.60 -13.53 -6.45
CA SER A 607 17.87 -14.88 -5.91
C SER A 607 19.30 -15.08 -5.41
N LYS A 608 19.51 -15.89 -4.35
CA LYS A 608 20.81 -16.20 -3.68
C LYS A 608 21.63 -14.98 -3.17
N GLN A 609 21.54 -13.79 -3.79
CA GLN A 609 22.27 -12.56 -3.50
C GLN A 609 21.66 -11.79 -2.31
N SER A 610 20.34 -11.89 -2.07
CA SER A 610 19.66 -11.22 -0.94
C SER A 610 20.24 -11.56 0.44
N LYS A 611 20.64 -12.81 0.69
CA LYS A 611 21.28 -13.21 1.96
C LYS A 611 22.68 -12.63 2.10
N GLU A 612 23.50 -12.72 1.06
CA GLU A 612 24.87 -12.18 1.09
C GLU A 612 24.90 -10.65 1.23
N ILE A 613 23.99 -9.96 0.55
CA ILE A 613 23.81 -8.52 0.67
C ILE A 613 23.33 -8.17 2.08
N SER A 614 22.34 -8.90 2.62
CA SER A 614 21.83 -8.68 3.97
C SER A 614 22.90 -8.89 5.04
N LEU A 615 23.73 -9.93 4.92
CA LEU A 615 24.85 -10.19 5.82
C LEU A 615 25.96 -9.13 5.70
N LYS A 616 26.30 -8.70 4.48
CA LYS A 616 27.25 -7.59 4.26
C LYS A 616 26.72 -6.29 4.86
N MET A 617 25.44 -6.00 4.71
CA MET A 617 24.78 -4.83 5.29
C MET A 617 24.68 -4.92 6.82
N ALA A 618 24.40 -6.11 7.37
CA ALA A 618 24.39 -6.35 8.80
C ALA A 618 25.77 -6.05 9.42
N LYS A 619 26.82 -6.58 8.81
CA LYS A 619 28.21 -6.32 9.21
C LYS A 619 28.62 -4.85 9.06
N ALA A 620 28.25 -4.21 7.94
CA ALA A 620 28.63 -2.83 7.67
C ALA A 620 27.92 -1.81 8.58
N ASN A 621 26.69 -2.10 8.99
CA ASN A 621 25.85 -1.15 9.73
C ASN A 621 25.66 -1.51 11.21
N GLY A 622 26.36 -2.54 11.71
CA GLY A 622 26.21 -3.00 13.10
C GLY A 622 24.78 -3.48 13.41
N LEU A 623 24.11 -4.07 12.41
CA LEU A 623 22.76 -4.59 12.53
C LEU A 623 22.79 -6.11 12.73
N ALA A 624 21.83 -6.65 13.48
CA ALA A 624 21.72 -8.09 13.65
C ALA A 624 20.94 -8.72 12.49
N TYR A 625 21.42 -9.79 11.87
CA TYR A 625 20.67 -10.52 10.83
C TYR A 625 19.82 -11.62 11.46
N ILE A 626 18.51 -11.59 11.25
CA ILE A 626 17.64 -12.70 11.63
C ILE A 626 17.34 -13.55 10.40
N ASN A 627 17.60 -14.85 10.52
CA ASN A 627 17.29 -15.81 9.47
C ASN A 627 15.81 -16.22 9.53
N GLY A 628 15.09 -16.05 8.43
CA GLY A 628 13.65 -16.27 8.31
C GLY A 628 13.17 -17.72 8.33
N TYR A 629 14.07 -18.68 8.43
CA TYR A 629 13.75 -20.09 8.65
C TYR A 629 14.62 -20.76 9.73
N ASP A 630 15.70 -20.13 10.20
CA ASP A 630 16.65 -20.77 11.12
C ASP A 630 16.78 -20.08 12.49
N HIS A 631 16.23 -18.88 12.67
CA HIS A 631 16.34 -18.21 13.97
C HIS A 631 15.44 -18.91 15.02
N PRO A 632 15.90 -19.19 16.27
CA PRO A 632 15.10 -19.94 17.25
C PRO A 632 13.71 -19.34 17.56
N HIS A 633 13.57 -18.01 17.52
CA HIS A 633 12.27 -17.35 17.66
C HIS A 633 11.35 -17.52 16.43
N ILE A 634 11.93 -17.65 15.24
CA ILE A 634 11.18 -17.97 14.04
C ILE A 634 10.65 -19.40 14.15
N LEU A 635 11.51 -20.37 14.48
CA LEU A 635 11.15 -21.79 14.67
C LEU A 635 10.04 -21.97 15.71
N SER A 636 10.21 -21.38 16.91
CA SER A 636 9.20 -21.49 17.98
C SER A 636 7.86 -20.85 17.59
N GLY A 637 7.89 -19.74 16.84
CA GLY A 637 6.66 -19.13 16.31
C GLY A 637 6.00 -19.99 15.24
N GLN A 638 6.76 -20.58 14.32
CA GLN A 638 6.22 -21.49 13.30
C GLN A 638 5.65 -22.77 13.93
N GLY A 639 6.26 -23.26 15.02
CA GLY A 639 5.80 -24.44 15.74
C GLY A 639 4.43 -24.32 16.37
N THR A 640 3.90 -23.11 16.58
CA THR A 640 2.54 -22.95 17.11
C THR A 640 1.49 -23.55 16.18
N LEU A 641 1.80 -23.70 14.88
CA LEU A 641 0.95 -24.40 13.93
C LEU A 641 0.73 -25.86 14.35
N GLY A 642 1.76 -26.52 14.89
CA GLY A 642 1.67 -27.90 15.38
C GLY A 642 0.78 -28.03 16.61
N LEU A 643 0.73 -27.01 17.48
CA LEU A 643 -0.22 -26.99 18.61
C LEU A 643 -1.66 -26.95 18.13
N GLU A 644 -1.95 -26.12 17.12
CA GLU A 644 -3.29 -26.02 16.53
C GLU A 644 -3.69 -27.34 15.84
N ILE A 645 -2.75 -28.00 15.14
CA ILE A 645 -3.00 -29.30 14.49
C ILE A 645 -3.43 -30.35 15.52
N VAL A 646 -2.69 -30.48 16.63
CA VAL A 646 -3.02 -31.47 17.69
C VAL A 646 -4.33 -31.11 18.40
N GLU A 647 -4.62 -29.82 18.57
CA GLU A 647 -5.87 -29.36 19.20
C GLU A 647 -7.10 -29.67 18.33
N GLU A 648 -7.00 -29.45 17.01
CA GLU A 648 -8.12 -29.64 16.07
C GLU A 648 -8.29 -31.09 15.62
N VAL A 649 -7.21 -31.87 15.61
CA VAL A 649 -7.21 -33.29 15.21
C VAL A 649 -6.53 -34.13 16.30
N PRO A 650 -7.17 -34.36 17.46
CA PRO A 650 -6.51 -34.94 18.64
C PRO A 650 -6.00 -36.37 18.46
N ASP A 651 -6.55 -37.12 17.51
CA ASP A 651 -6.24 -38.51 17.21
C ASP A 651 -5.44 -38.67 15.90
N LEU A 652 -4.74 -37.63 15.45
CA LEU A 652 -3.85 -37.75 14.30
C LEU A 652 -2.78 -38.83 14.52
N GLU A 653 -2.32 -39.41 13.42
CA GLU A 653 -1.27 -40.45 13.39
C GLU A 653 -0.03 -39.98 12.61
N ALA A 654 -0.19 -39.05 11.66
CA ALA A 654 0.94 -38.47 10.94
C ALA A 654 0.72 -36.99 10.56
N VAL A 655 1.81 -36.23 10.47
CA VAL A 655 1.85 -34.89 9.86
C VAL A 655 2.87 -34.88 8.74
N VAL A 656 2.43 -34.53 7.53
CA VAL A 656 3.29 -34.43 6.34
C VAL A 656 3.50 -32.95 6.02
N ILE A 657 4.75 -32.48 6.08
CA ILE A 657 5.09 -31.04 6.16
C ILE A 657 6.00 -30.65 4.99
N PRO A 658 5.73 -29.55 4.27
CA PRO A 658 6.66 -29.01 3.28
C PRO A 658 7.99 -28.56 3.90
N VAL A 659 9.11 -28.86 3.26
CA VAL A 659 10.46 -28.61 3.78
C VAL A 659 11.30 -27.83 2.78
N GLY A 660 11.83 -26.70 3.24
CA GLY A 660 12.92 -25.97 2.59
C GLY A 660 14.05 -25.77 3.59
N GLY A 661 14.14 -24.57 4.19
CA GLY A 661 15.13 -24.27 5.24
C GLY A 661 14.96 -25.01 6.57
N GLY A 662 13.91 -25.82 6.74
CA GLY A 662 13.67 -26.69 7.90
C GLY A 662 12.91 -26.06 9.08
N GLY A 663 12.71 -24.74 9.11
CA GLY A 663 12.10 -24.05 10.27
C GLY A 663 10.69 -24.51 10.63
N LEU A 664 9.82 -24.70 9.64
CA LEU A 664 8.44 -25.13 9.84
C LEU A 664 8.40 -26.58 10.35
N LEU A 665 9.14 -27.46 9.67
CA LEU A 665 9.30 -28.86 10.04
C LEU A 665 9.77 -28.99 11.49
N ALA A 666 10.86 -28.31 11.85
CA ALA A 666 11.43 -28.35 13.19
C ALA A 666 10.45 -27.86 14.25
N GLY A 667 9.83 -26.69 14.03
CA GLY A 667 8.88 -26.12 14.99
C GLY A 667 7.65 -27.00 15.20
N VAL A 668 7.05 -27.51 14.11
CA VAL A 668 5.88 -28.38 14.18
C VAL A 668 6.24 -29.73 14.79
N ALA A 669 7.40 -30.30 14.45
CA ALA A 669 7.86 -31.57 15.03
C ALA A 669 7.99 -31.47 16.56
N VAL A 670 8.59 -30.38 17.07
CA VAL A 670 8.70 -30.11 18.52
C VAL A 670 7.32 -30.04 19.18
N ALA A 671 6.39 -29.29 18.57
CA ALA A 671 5.04 -29.13 19.11
C ALA A 671 4.27 -30.44 19.15
N VAL A 672 4.28 -31.17 18.03
CA VAL A 672 3.52 -32.41 17.85
C VAL A 672 4.13 -33.52 18.70
N LYS A 673 5.43 -33.81 18.59
CA LYS A 673 6.09 -34.86 19.39
C LYS A 673 6.07 -34.56 20.89
N GLY A 674 6.03 -33.28 21.29
CA GLY A 674 5.89 -32.88 22.68
C GLY A 674 4.52 -33.23 23.30
N LEU A 675 3.46 -33.23 22.50
CA LEU A 675 2.10 -33.60 22.93
C LEU A 675 1.75 -35.07 22.62
N ARG A 676 2.26 -35.58 21.49
CA ARG A 676 1.96 -36.87 20.88
C ARG A 676 3.24 -37.48 20.28
N PRO A 677 4.10 -38.13 21.10
CA PRO A 677 5.37 -38.69 20.65
C PRO A 677 5.24 -39.79 19.57
N ASP A 678 4.08 -40.44 19.53
CA ASP A 678 3.73 -41.55 18.64
C ASP A 678 3.38 -41.11 17.20
N VAL A 679 3.06 -39.83 17.00
CA VAL A 679 2.69 -39.29 15.69
C VAL A 679 3.89 -39.22 14.76
N GLN A 680 3.75 -39.73 13.53
CA GLN A 680 4.82 -39.68 12.53
C GLN A 680 4.97 -38.27 11.94
N ILE A 681 6.20 -37.76 11.84
CA ILE A 681 6.53 -36.49 11.21
C ILE A 681 7.30 -36.76 9.93
N ILE A 682 6.72 -36.35 8.79
CA ILE A 682 7.27 -36.59 7.46
C ILE A 682 7.55 -35.26 6.78
N GLY A 683 8.78 -35.04 6.35
CA GLY A 683 9.18 -33.89 5.55
C GLY A 683 9.08 -34.16 4.05
N VAL A 684 8.62 -33.18 3.26
CA VAL A 684 8.58 -33.28 1.80
C VAL A 684 9.22 -32.06 1.15
N GLU A 685 10.18 -32.29 0.25
CA GLU A 685 10.88 -31.25 -0.51
C GLU A 685 10.77 -31.48 -2.03
N SER A 686 11.11 -30.48 -2.85
CA SER A 686 11.21 -30.69 -4.31
C SER A 686 12.49 -31.45 -4.65
N GLU A 687 12.41 -32.38 -5.62
CA GLU A 687 13.59 -33.05 -6.20
C GLU A 687 14.60 -32.07 -6.78
N ARG A 688 14.16 -30.89 -7.23
CA ARG A 688 15.03 -29.84 -7.77
C ARG A 688 15.83 -29.12 -6.69
N CYS A 689 15.45 -29.26 -5.41
CA CYS A 689 16.02 -28.52 -4.30
C CYS A 689 16.02 -29.31 -2.98
N ALA A 690 16.53 -30.55 -3.02
CA ALA A 690 16.50 -31.51 -1.92
C ALA A 690 17.56 -31.27 -0.83
N SER A 691 17.55 -30.08 -0.21
CA SER A 691 18.59 -29.66 0.74
C SER A 691 18.52 -30.36 2.10
N PHE A 692 17.33 -30.75 2.55
CA PHE A 692 17.14 -31.38 3.85
C PHE A 692 17.57 -32.84 3.84
N ARG A 693 17.25 -33.58 2.78
CA ARG A 693 17.78 -34.93 2.59
C ARG A 693 19.30 -34.94 2.51
N ALA A 694 19.90 -34.03 1.75
CA ALA A 694 21.36 -33.91 1.69
C ALA A 694 21.99 -33.67 3.08
N ALA A 695 21.34 -32.87 3.93
CA ALA A 695 21.79 -32.65 5.30
C ALA A 695 21.64 -33.90 6.20
N MET A 696 20.55 -34.65 6.04
CA MET A 696 20.33 -35.91 6.74
C MET A 696 21.38 -36.96 6.35
N ASP A 697 21.63 -37.14 5.05
CA ASP A 697 22.61 -38.10 4.53
C ASP A 697 24.05 -37.77 5.00
N ALA A 698 24.35 -36.47 5.10
CA ALA A 698 25.64 -35.99 5.61
C ALA A 698 25.72 -35.94 7.15
N GLY A 699 24.60 -36.06 7.87
CA GLY A 699 24.51 -35.86 9.32
C GLY A 699 24.70 -34.42 9.80
N HIS A 700 24.79 -33.45 8.90
CA HIS A 700 24.96 -32.02 9.19
C HIS A 700 24.54 -31.16 7.99
N PRO A 701 24.19 -29.87 8.17
CA PRO A 701 23.78 -29.01 7.06
C PRO A 701 24.87 -28.82 5.99
N VAL A 702 24.60 -29.31 4.78
CA VAL A 702 25.46 -29.17 3.60
C VAL A 702 24.86 -28.22 2.56
N LYS A 703 25.72 -27.59 1.76
CA LYS A 703 25.29 -26.71 0.67
C LYS A 703 25.13 -27.52 -0.61
N ILE A 704 23.94 -27.46 -1.23
CA ILE A 704 23.64 -28.08 -2.52
C ILE A 704 23.60 -27.02 -3.63
N ASP A 705 23.78 -27.46 -4.87
CA ASP A 705 23.59 -26.57 -6.02
C ASP A 705 22.09 -26.43 -6.35
N ALA A 706 21.47 -25.46 -5.69
CA ALA A 706 20.06 -25.12 -5.89
C ALA A 706 19.92 -23.96 -6.89
N ASN A 707 19.09 -24.16 -7.92
CA ASN A 707 18.66 -23.12 -8.84
C ASN A 707 17.16 -22.81 -8.66
N GLN A 708 16.87 -21.67 -8.03
CA GLN A 708 15.50 -21.24 -7.69
C GLN A 708 14.62 -21.05 -8.93
N SER A 709 15.20 -20.70 -10.09
CA SER A 709 14.47 -20.49 -11.35
C SER A 709 13.95 -21.78 -12.00
N GLN A 710 14.14 -22.94 -11.38
CA GLN A 710 13.87 -24.26 -11.97
C GLN A 710 12.81 -25.08 -11.22
N THR A 711 12.13 -24.51 -10.21
CA THR A 711 11.09 -25.22 -9.45
C THR A 711 9.84 -24.37 -9.23
N LEU A 712 8.67 -25.02 -9.23
CA LEU A 712 7.37 -24.48 -8.82
C LEU A 712 7.28 -24.32 -7.30
N ALA A 713 8.11 -25.03 -6.54
CA ALA A 713 8.28 -24.88 -5.11
C ALA A 713 9.49 -23.97 -4.80
N ASP A 714 9.56 -22.83 -5.50
CA ASP A 714 10.59 -21.81 -5.30
C ASP A 714 10.76 -21.46 -3.82
N GLY A 715 9.66 -21.31 -3.07
CA GLY A 715 9.60 -20.98 -1.65
C GLY A 715 10.21 -21.99 -0.68
N LEU A 716 10.55 -23.20 -1.17
CA LEU A 716 11.28 -24.23 -0.44
C LEU A 716 12.75 -24.30 -0.88
N CYS A 717 13.15 -23.57 -1.92
CA CYS A 717 14.42 -23.81 -2.58
C CYS A 717 15.60 -23.10 -1.92
N VAL A 718 15.94 -23.62 -0.74
CA VAL A 718 17.03 -23.15 0.10
C VAL A 718 18.27 -24.02 -0.14
N SER A 719 19.37 -23.42 -0.62
CA SER A 719 20.60 -24.17 -0.94
C SER A 719 21.32 -24.84 0.25
N LYS A 720 20.95 -24.51 1.49
CA LYS A 720 21.52 -25.08 2.72
C LYS A 720 20.50 -24.95 3.85
N VAL A 721 20.18 -26.06 4.52
CA VAL A 721 19.27 -26.09 5.69
C VAL A 721 19.82 -25.23 6.83
N GLY A 722 18.91 -24.68 7.64
CA GLY A 722 19.28 -24.00 8.88
C GLY A 722 19.96 -24.92 9.90
N SER A 723 20.98 -24.43 10.60
CA SER A 723 21.70 -25.23 11.60
C SER A 723 20.84 -25.50 12.84
N ASN A 724 20.09 -24.51 13.31
CA ASN A 724 19.19 -24.68 14.45
C ASN A 724 17.98 -25.52 14.06
N ALA A 725 17.45 -25.30 12.85
CA ALA A 725 16.34 -26.07 12.30
C ALA A 725 16.70 -27.55 12.16
N PHE A 726 17.85 -27.87 11.56
CA PHE A 726 18.31 -29.25 11.42
C PHE A 726 18.56 -29.91 12.77
N ALA A 727 19.29 -29.25 13.67
CA ALA A 727 19.57 -29.80 15.00
C ALA A 727 18.29 -30.02 15.83
N THR A 728 17.31 -29.11 15.73
CA THR A 728 16.01 -29.24 16.41
C THR A 728 15.17 -30.37 15.80
N ALA A 729 15.18 -30.52 14.48
CA ALA A 729 14.42 -31.56 13.79
C ALA A 729 15.04 -32.96 13.91
N THR A 730 16.35 -33.04 14.14
CA THR A 730 17.09 -34.31 14.25
C THR A 730 16.54 -35.14 15.41
N GLY A 731 16.13 -36.37 15.10
CA GLY A 731 15.52 -37.29 16.08
C GLY A 731 14.02 -37.09 16.31
N LEU A 732 13.41 -36.04 15.73
CA LEU A 732 11.94 -35.82 15.77
C LEU A 732 11.25 -36.11 14.44
N VAL A 733 12.00 -36.05 13.33
CA VAL A 733 11.50 -36.32 11.97
C VAL A 733 11.74 -37.79 11.63
N ASP A 734 10.67 -38.49 11.25
CA ASP A 734 10.70 -39.93 10.98
C ASP A 734 11.15 -40.23 9.54
N LYS A 735 10.81 -39.38 8.57
CA LYS A 735 11.13 -39.58 7.15
C LYS A 735 11.17 -38.27 6.38
N VAL A 736 12.03 -38.18 5.36
CA VAL A 736 12.05 -37.07 4.39
C VAL A 736 12.02 -37.64 2.97
N ILE A 737 11.15 -37.11 2.13
CA ILE A 737 10.98 -37.54 0.74
C ILE A 737 11.02 -36.34 -0.22
N SER A 738 11.33 -36.62 -1.48
CA SER A 738 11.40 -35.62 -2.54
C SER A 738 10.34 -35.90 -3.59
N VAL A 739 9.68 -34.86 -4.11
CA VAL A 739 8.61 -34.98 -5.11
C VAL A 739 8.96 -34.21 -6.39
N SER A 740 8.50 -34.73 -7.53
CA SER A 740 8.75 -34.12 -8.84
C SER A 740 7.85 -32.92 -9.09
N GLU A 741 8.29 -32.05 -10.00
CA GLU A 741 7.58 -30.83 -10.40
C GLU A 741 6.20 -31.11 -11.01
N ASP A 742 6.05 -32.23 -11.72
CA ASP A 742 4.79 -32.62 -12.34
C ASP A 742 3.72 -32.93 -11.29
N PHE A 743 4.11 -33.61 -10.20
CA PHE A 743 3.22 -33.86 -9.07
C PHE A 743 2.91 -32.60 -8.28
N ILE A 744 3.83 -31.64 -8.18
CA ILE A 744 3.54 -30.33 -7.56
C ILE A 744 2.48 -29.59 -8.38
N ALA A 745 2.63 -29.53 -9.71
CA ALA A 745 1.64 -28.92 -10.60
C ALA A 745 0.27 -29.62 -10.53
N LEU A 746 0.27 -30.96 -10.53
CA LEU A 746 -0.94 -31.76 -10.39
C LEU A 746 -1.62 -31.53 -9.04
N ALA A 747 -0.86 -31.37 -7.96
CA ALA A 747 -1.41 -31.11 -6.63
C ALA A 747 -2.07 -29.73 -6.53
N ILE A 748 -1.48 -28.70 -7.15
CA ILE A 748 -2.12 -27.37 -7.27
C ILE A 748 -3.46 -27.50 -8.01
N LEU A 749 -3.47 -28.19 -9.16
CA LEU A 749 -4.67 -28.42 -9.94
C LEU A 749 -5.75 -29.15 -9.11
N ARG A 750 -5.37 -30.21 -8.38
CA ARG A 750 -6.30 -31.01 -7.58
C ARG A 750 -6.91 -30.22 -6.42
N LEU A 751 -6.13 -29.37 -5.74
CA LEU A 751 -6.65 -28.48 -4.70
C LEU A 751 -7.66 -27.46 -5.25
N ILE A 752 -7.45 -26.96 -6.47
CA ILE A 752 -8.40 -26.04 -7.11
C ILE A 752 -9.70 -26.79 -7.48
N GLU A 753 -9.59 -28.01 -7.99
CA GLU A 753 -10.74 -28.80 -8.43
C GLU A 753 -11.58 -29.31 -7.26
N GLU A 754 -10.95 -29.89 -6.25
CA GLU A 754 -11.63 -30.63 -5.19
C GLU A 754 -11.85 -29.83 -3.91
N GLU A 755 -10.95 -28.87 -3.60
CA GLU A 755 -10.97 -28.08 -2.35
C GLU A 755 -11.29 -26.60 -2.58
N LYS A 756 -11.34 -26.14 -3.83
CA LYS A 756 -11.47 -24.72 -4.22
C LYS A 756 -10.40 -23.83 -3.57
N ALA A 757 -9.21 -24.40 -3.35
CA ALA A 757 -8.10 -23.74 -2.68
C ALA A 757 -7.00 -23.36 -3.68
N VAL A 758 -6.58 -22.09 -3.64
CA VAL A 758 -5.45 -21.59 -4.43
C VAL A 758 -4.21 -21.56 -3.53
N VAL A 759 -3.26 -22.46 -3.80
CA VAL A 759 -2.07 -22.70 -2.97
C VAL A 759 -0.84 -22.66 -3.87
N GLU A 760 0.25 -22.06 -3.40
CA GLU A 760 1.54 -22.00 -4.12
C GLU A 760 2.28 -23.34 -4.11
N GLY A 761 3.24 -23.54 -5.01
CA GLY A 761 3.94 -24.82 -5.12
C GLY A 761 4.69 -25.24 -3.86
N ALA A 762 5.30 -24.28 -3.14
CA ALA A 762 5.92 -24.54 -1.85
C ALA A 762 4.92 -25.03 -0.79
N GLY A 763 3.71 -24.46 -0.77
CA GLY A 763 2.66 -24.81 0.19
C GLY A 763 1.97 -26.16 -0.09
N VAL A 764 2.05 -26.66 -1.32
CA VAL A 764 1.37 -27.90 -1.75
C VAL A 764 2.29 -29.12 -1.85
N THR A 765 3.61 -28.93 -1.70
CA THR A 765 4.61 -30.00 -1.91
C THR A 765 4.35 -31.25 -1.06
N ALA A 766 3.91 -31.09 0.19
CA ALA A 766 3.54 -32.21 1.05
C ALA A 766 2.34 -33.03 0.52
N PHE A 767 1.34 -32.33 -0.03
CA PHE A 767 0.19 -32.99 -0.65
C PHE A 767 0.56 -33.68 -1.97
N ALA A 768 1.50 -33.10 -2.73
CA ALA A 768 2.02 -33.70 -3.96
C ALA A 768 2.63 -35.09 -3.71
N ALA A 769 3.33 -35.30 -2.59
CA ALA A 769 3.86 -36.62 -2.24
C ALA A 769 2.78 -37.66 -1.92
N VAL A 770 1.67 -37.24 -1.31
CA VAL A 770 0.50 -38.12 -1.07
C VAL A 770 -0.15 -38.48 -2.41
N LEU A 771 -0.36 -37.51 -3.30
CA LEU A 771 -0.90 -37.76 -4.64
C LEU A 771 0.01 -38.67 -5.48
N ALA A 772 1.33 -38.56 -5.30
CA ALA A 772 2.31 -39.41 -5.96
C ALA A 772 2.35 -40.84 -5.40
N GLY A 773 1.60 -41.15 -4.34
CA GLY A 773 1.59 -42.47 -3.70
C GLY A 773 2.91 -42.81 -2.99
N MET A 774 3.69 -41.81 -2.58
CA MET A 774 5.03 -42.00 -2.00
C MET A 774 5.00 -42.39 -0.50
N LEU A 775 3.81 -42.37 0.11
CA LEU A 775 3.57 -42.65 1.53
C LEU A 775 2.56 -43.80 1.74
N PRO A 776 2.77 -44.99 1.15
CA PRO A 776 1.83 -46.11 1.27
C PRO A 776 1.63 -46.58 2.72
N GLU A 777 2.61 -46.34 3.61
CA GLU A 777 2.51 -46.65 5.03
C GLU A 777 1.45 -45.85 5.79
N LEU A 778 0.95 -44.75 5.20
CA LEU A 778 -0.09 -43.90 5.77
C LEU A 778 -1.50 -44.26 5.28
N GLN A 779 -1.66 -45.34 4.51
CA GLN A 779 -2.99 -45.80 4.09
C GLN A 779 -3.88 -46.07 5.30
N ASP A 780 -5.13 -45.65 5.20
CA ASP A 780 -6.17 -45.72 6.24
C ASP A 780 -5.82 -45.01 7.57
N ARG A 781 -4.73 -44.24 7.61
CA ARG A 781 -4.34 -43.44 8.77
C ARG A 781 -4.90 -42.02 8.72
N LYS A 782 -4.99 -41.40 9.90
CA LYS A 782 -5.34 -39.98 10.05
C LYS A 782 -4.14 -39.08 9.87
N VAL A 783 -4.12 -38.35 8.76
CA VAL A 783 -2.96 -37.59 8.28
C VAL A 783 -3.31 -36.11 8.16
N VAL A 784 -2.49 -35.23 8.72
CA VAL A 784 -2.64 -33.77 8.58
C VAL A 784 -1.56 -33.20 7.67
N ILE A 785 -1.96 -32.36 6.72
CA ILE A 785 -1.07 -31.61 5.82
C ILE A 785 -1.30 -30.10 6.00
N PRO A 786 -0.27 -29.32 6.39
CA PRO A 786 -0.35 -27.88 6.38
C PRO A 786 -0.22 -27.32 4.97
N LEU A 787 -1.27 -26.64 4.49
CA LEU A 787 -1.29 -25.85 3.27
C LEU A 787 -0.79 -24.44 3.61
N CYS A 788 0.51 -24.23 3.48
CA CYS A 788 1.18 -23.15 4.19
C CYS A 788 1.52 -21.89 3.34
N GLY A 789 1.08 -21.81 2.08
CA GLY A 789 1.34 -20.63 1.23
C GLY A 789 0.32 -20.45 0.10
N GLY A 790 -0.18 -19.23 -0.07
CA GLY A 790 -1.21 -18.85 -1.05
C GLY A 790 -0.82 -17.66 -1.93
N ASN A 791 0.46 -17.32 -2.01
CA ASN A 791 0.94 -16.14 -2.76
C ASN A 791 1.37 -16.49 -4.19
N ILE A 792 0.61 -17.34 -4.87
CA ILE A 792 0.92 -17.75 -6.25
C ILE A 792 0.51 -16.65 -7.23
N ASP A 793 1.45 -16.23 -8.09
CA ASP A 793 1.17 -15.31 -9.18
C ASP A 793 0.21 -15.94 -10.21
N SER A 794 -0.68 -15.12 -10.78
CA SER A 794 -1.67 -15.55 -11.77
C SER A 794 -1.06 -16.22 -13.01
N THR A 795 0.13 -15.78 -13.45
CA THR A 795 0.81 -16.39 -14.60
C THR A 795 1.47 -17.72 -14.23
N VAL A 796 2.00 -17.85 -13.01
CA VAL A 796 2.52 -19.13 -12.50
C VAL A 796 1.38 -20.11 -12.32
N LEU A 797 0.25 -19.68 -11.75
CA LEU A 797 -0.96 -20.47 -11.61
C LEU A 797 -1.46 -21.01 -12.95
N GLY A 798 -1.54 -20.17 -13.99
CA GLY A 798 -1.93 -20.60 -15.34
C GLY A 798 -0.99 -21.68 -15.90
N ARG A 799 0.32 -21.53 -15.71
CA ARG A 799 1.31 -22.55 -16.12
C ARG A 799 1.19 -23.85 -15.32
N CYS A 800 0.89 -23.76 -14.02
CA CYS A 800 0.64 -24.93 -13.16
C CYS A 800 -0.61 -25.69 -13.60
N ILE A 801 -1.68 -25.00 -13.98
CA ILE A 801 -2.89 -25.63 -14.53
C ILE A 801 -2.57 -26.38 -15.82
N ASP A 802 -1.88 -25.74 -16.77
CA ASP A 802 -1.51 -26.39 -18.03
C ASP A 802 -0.58 -27.61 -17.82
N ARG A 803 0.41 -27.50 -16.94
CA ARG A 803 1.29 -28.63 -16.57
C ARG A 803 0.54 -29.73 -15.83
N GLY A 804 -0.36 -29.36 -14.91
CA GLY A 804 -1.20 -30.30 -14.16
C GLY A 804 -2.12 -31.08 -15.11
N LEU A 805 -2.78 -30.41 -16.05
CA LEU A 805 -3.61 -31.05 -17.07
C LEU A 805 -2.78 -31.97 -17.98
N ALA A 806 -1.55 -31.59 -18.30
CA ALA A 806 -0.64 -32.44 -19.07
C ALA A 806 -0.20 -33.69 -18.28
N ALA A 807 0.15 -33.53 -17.01
CA ALA A 807 0.53 -34.64 -16.12
C ALA A 807 -0.64 -35.60 -15.86
N ASP A 808 -1.86 -35.07 -15.77
CA ASP A 808 -3.11 -35.82 -15.62
C ASP A 808 -3.58 -36.49 -16.92
N GLY A 809 -2.89 -36.22 -18.04
CA GLY A 809 -3.22 -36.76 -19.36
C GLY A 809 -4.45 -36.13 -20.03
N ARG A 810 -4.98 -35.04 -19.46
CA ARG A 810 -6.10 -34.25 -20.01
C ARG A 810 -5.67 -33.23 -21.06
N LEU A 811 -4.39 -32.86 -21.08
CA LEU A 811 -3.79 -32.03 -22.13
C LEU A 811 -2.70 -32.84 -22.87
N CYS A 812 -2.99 -33.22 -24.11
CA CYS A 812 -2.08 -34.01 -24.93
C CYS A 812 -1.46 -33.16 -26.05
N ARG A 813 -0.29 -33.59 -26.55
CA ARG A 813 0.35 -32.99 -27.72
C ARG A 813 0.82 -34.06 -28.68
N PHE A 814 0.67 -33.80 -29.98
CA PHE A 814 1.29 -34.61 -31.02
C PHE A 814 1.70 -33.77 -32.21
N ILE A 815 2.58 -34.32 -33.03
CA ILE A 815 2.91 -33.83 -34.35
C ILE A 815 2.40 -34.86 -35.36
N VAL A 816 1.68 -34.41 -36.38
CA VAL A 816 1.24 -35.24 -37.50
C VAL A 816 1.60 -34.59 -38.83
N THR A 817 2.05 -35.38 -39.80
CA THR A 817 2.24 -34.91 -41.17
C THR A 817 1.01 -35.27 -42.00
N VAL A 818 0.38 -34.27 -42.62
CA VAL A 818 -0.79 -34.45 -43.49
C VAL A 818 -0.56 -33.84 -44.88
N SER A 819 -1.45 -34.13 -45.83
CA SER A 819 -1.46 -33.52 -47.16
C SER A 819 -1.75 -32.02 -47.08
N ASP A 820 -0.98 -31.18 -47.80
CA ASP A 820 -1.22 -29.73 -47.94
C ASP A 820 -2.22 -29.41 -49.06
N ARG A 821 -2.88 -30.44 -49.64
CA ARG A 821 -4.01 -30.24 -50.57
C ARG A 821 -5.26 -29.78 -49.80
N PRO A 822 -6.18 -29.05 -50.47
CA PRO A 822 -7.47 -28.70 -49.86
C PRO A 822 -8.16 -29.92 -49.25
N GLY A 823 -8.45 -29.86 -47.95
CA GLY A 823 -9.11 -30.92 -47.19
C GLY A 823 -8.22 -31.75 -46.26
N GLY A 824 -6.89 -31.71 -46.38
CA GLY A 824 -5.99 -32.51 -45.53
C GLY A 824 -6.10 -32.19 -44.04
N ILE A 825 -6.03 -30.91 -43.68
CA ILE A 825 -6.27 -30.44 -42.30
C ILE A 825 -7.72 -30.74 -41.87
N ALA A 826 -8.68 -30.62 -42.79
CA ALA A 826 -10.09 -30.85 -42.50
C ALA A 826 -10.42 -32.32 -42.21
N GLU A 827 -9.64 -33.25 -42.74
CA GLU A 827 -9.73 -34.67 -42.39
C GLU A 827 -9.20 -34.94 -40.97
N LEU A 828 -8.05 -34.37 -40.64
CA LEU A 828 -7.48 -34.45 -39.29
C LEU A 828 -8.44 -33.88 -38.23
N THR A 829 -8.97 -32.67 -38.45
CA THR A 829 -9.89 -32.05 -37.48
C THR A 829 -11.22 -32.79 -37.38
N ARG A 830 -11.71 -33.42 -38.46
CA ARG A 830 -12.89 -34.29 -38.43
C ARG A 830 -12.65 -35.56 -37.60
N LEU A 831 -11.48 -36.18 -37.73
CA LEU A 831 -11.11 -37.34 -36.91
C LEU A 831 -11.04 -36.97 -35.42
N LEU A 832 -10.37 -35.87 -35.08
CA LEU A 832 -10.31 -35.38 -33.69
C LEU A 832 -11.70 -35.06 -33.14
N ALA A 833 -12.55 -34.41 -33.94
CA ALA A 833 -13.93 -34.10 -33.56
C ALA A 833 -14.79 -35.36 -33.37
N SER A 834 -14.63 -36.40 -34.19
CA SER A 834 -15.40 -37.65 -34.06
C SER A 834 -15.02 -38.45 -32.82
N LEU A 835 -13.81 -38.23 -32.30
CA LEU A 835 -13.33 -38.83 -31.06
C LEU A 835 -13.75 -38.01 -29.83
N GLY A 836 -14.23 -36.77 -30.02
CA GLY A 836 -14.63 -35.87 -28.93
C GLY A 836 -13.47 -35.12 -28.29
N ALA A 837 -12.32 -35.00 -28.98
CA ALA A 837 -11.19 -34.20 -28.53
C ALA A 837 -11.34 -32.73 -28.92
N SER A 838 -10.98 -31.81 -28.01
CA SER A 838 -11.00 -30.37 -28.27
C SER A 838 -9.60 -29.89 -28.68
N VAL A 839 -9.49 -29.12 -29.77
CA VAL A 839 -8.20 -28.57 -30.21
C VAL A 839 -7.97 -27.25 -29.48
N LYS A 840 -6.94 -27.19 -28.61
CA LYS A 840 -6.52 -25.97 -27.91
C LYS A 840 -5.64 -25.10 -28.81
N ASP A 841 -4.73 -25.73 -29.53
CA ASP A 841 -3.80 -25.03 -30.42
C ASP A 841 -3.41 -25.89 -31.62
N ILE A 842 -3.16 -25.24 -32.75
CA ILE A 842 -2.78 -25.89 -33.99
C ILE A 842 -1.77 -25.02 -34.76
N PHE A 843 -0.57 -25.55 -34.95
CA PHE A 843 0.50 -24.89 -35.69
C PHE A 843 0.84 -25.69 -36.95
N HIS A 844 1.02 -24.99 -38.06
CA HIS A 844 1.44 -25.59 -39.33
C HIS A 844 2.86 -25.13 -39.71
N GLU A 845 3.74 -26.09 -39.99
CA GLU A 845 5.07 -25.86 -40.53
C GLU A 845 5.12 -26.37 -41.98
N ARG A 846 5.70 -25.56 -42.88
CA ARG A 846 5.83 -25.84 -44.31
C ARG A 846 7.24 -25.55 -44.83
N ALA A 847 7.87 -24.49 -44.32
CA ALA A 847 9.12 -23.96 -44.86
C ALA A 847 10.31 -24.88 -44.59
N TRP A 848 10.26 -25.65 -43.51
CA TRP A 848 11.37 -26.48 -43.03
C TRP A 848 11.12 -28.00 -43.13
N LEU A 849 10.08 -28.44 -43.86
CA LEU A 849 9.90 -29.86 -44.18
C LEU A 849 10.83 -30.31 -45.31
N VAL A 850 11.74 -31.24 -45.00
CA VAL A 850 12.67 -31.83 -45.98
C VAL A 850 12.01 -32.94 -46.81
N SER A 851 10.84 -33.45 -46.39
CA SER A 851 10.27 -34.69 -46.94
C SER A 851 9.44 -34.53 -48.22
N SER A 852 8.68 -33.43 -48.41
CA SER A 852 7.86 -33.18 -49.62
C SER A 852 7.21 -31.78 -49.61
N VAL A 853 7.15 -31.10 -50.76
CA VAL A 853 6.46 -29.81 -50.94
C VAL A 853 4.92 -29.90 -50.91
N PHE A 854 4.36 -31.12 -50.91
CA PHE A 854 2.91 -31.35 -50.89
C PHE A 854 2.37 -31.74 -49.51
N ASN A 855 3.21 -31.72 -48.49
CA ASN A 855 2.87 -32.10 -47.12
C ASN A 855 3.06 -30.92 -46.17
N VAL A 856 2.27 -30.92 -45.09
CA VAL A 856 2.36 -29.94 -44.01
C VAL A 856 2.47 -30.70 -42.69
N GLN A 857 3.42 -30.29 -41.85
CA GLN A 857 3.55 -30.82 -40.50
C GLN A 857 2.69 -29.98 -39.56
N ILE A 858 1.85 -30.66 -38.79
CA ILE A 858 0.90 -30.03 -37.89
C ILE A 858 1.23 -30.44 -36.47
N LYS A 859 1.53 -29.45 -35.64
CA LYS A 859 1.65 -29.62 -34.19
C LYS A 859 0.32 -29.26 -33.55
N VAL A 860 -0.29 -30.23 -32.88
CA VAL A 860 -1.60 -30.08 -32.24
C VAL A 860 -1.45 -30.18 -30.74
N VAL A 861 -2.07 -29.24 -30.03
CA VAL A 861 -2.33 -29.33 -28.59
C VAL A 861 -3.82 -29.59 -28.43
N LEU A 862 -4.17 -30.66 -27.74
CA LEU A 862 -5.53 -31.15 -27.59
C LEU A 862 -5.89 -31.33 -26.13
N GLU A 863 -7.13 -31.01 -25.81
CA GLU A 863 -7.75 -31.29 -24.54
C GLU A 863 -8.68 -32.50 -24.67
N VAL A 864 -8.52 -33.44 -23.75
CA VAL A 864 -9.27 -34.70 -23.67
C VAL A 864 -9.82 -34.86 -22.25
N ARG A 865 -10.97 -35.54 -22.14
CA ARG A 865 -11.63 -35.79 -20.85
C ARG A 865 -10.71 -36.41 -19.78
N ASP A 866 -9.92 -37.40 -20.19
CA ASP A 866 -9.10 -38.24 -19.31
C ASP A 866 -7.97 -38.91 -20.12
N ARG A 867 -7.05 -39.57 -19.41
CA ARG A 867 -5.90 -40.25 -20.01
C ARG A 867 -6.30 -41.38 -20.96
N GLU A 868 -7.39 -42.09 -20.68
CA GLU A 868 -7.87 -43.21 -21.51
C GLU A 868 -8.37 -42.70 -22.86
N HIS A 869 -9.15 -41.63 -22.86
CA HIS A 869 -9.56 -40.93 -24.06
C HIS A 869 -8.34 -40.40 -24.86
N GLY A 870 -7.31 -39.88 -24.18
CA GLY A 870 -6.05 -39.51 -24.82
C GLY A 870 -5.37 -40.68 -25.57
N LEU A 871 -5.40 -41.89 -24.99
CA LEU A 871 -4.87 -43.11 -25.64
C LEU A 871 -5.72 -43.54 -26.84
N GLN A 872 -7.06 -43.46 -26.74
CA GLN A 872 -7.96 -43.74 -27.87
C GLN A 872 -7.68 -42.79 -29.05
N VAL A 873 -7.44 -41.51 -28.77
CA VAL A 873 -7.07 -40.54 -29.80
C VAL A 873 -5.74 -40.88 -30.45
N LYS A 874 -4.73 -41.26 -29.64
CA LYS A 874 -3.43 -41.69 -30.14
C LYS A 874 -3.54 -42.89 -31.07
N GLU A 875 -4.29 -43.93 -30.68
CA GLU A 875 -4.48 -45.14 -31.48
C GLU A 875 -5.16 -44.85 -32.82
N ALA A 876 -6.23 -44.06 -32.81
CA ALA A 876 -6.95 -43.66 -34.02
C ALA A 876 -6.06 -42.86 -35.00
N LEU A 877 -5.22 -41.97 -34.47
CA LEU A 877 -4.26 -41.21 -35.28
C LEU A 877 -3.18 -42.11 -35.90
N GLN A 878 -2.66 -43.08 -35.14
CA GLN A 878 -1.65 -44.02 -35.64
C GLN A 878 -2.21 -44.95 -36.72
N LEU A 879 -3.50 -45.28 -36.65
CA LEU A 879 -4.21 -46.04 -37.68
C LEU A 879 -4.40 -45.23 -38.97
N GLN A 880 -4.84 -43.96 -38.88
CA GLN A 880 -5.12 -43.12 -40.04
C GLN A 880 -3.84 -42.57 -40.72
N TYR A 881 -2.80 -42.29 -39.92
CA TYR A 881 -1.53 -41.70 -40.40
C TYR A 881 -0.32 -42.56 -39.99
N PRO A 882 -0.14 -43.76 -40.58
CA PRO A 882 0.96 -44.66 -40.23
C PRO A 882 2.31 -44.00 -40.45
N ASN A 883 3.23 -44.11 -39.48
CA ASN A 883 4.59 -43.54 -39.50
C ASN A 883 4.68 -42.00 -39.55
N ASN A 884 3.56 -41.29 -39.45
CA ASN A 884 3.52 -39.82 -39.56
C ASN A 884 3.07 -39.13 -38.26
N VAL A 885 2.92 -39.86 -37.15
CA VAL A 885 2.46 -39.33 -35.85
C VAL A 885 3.55 -39.48 -34.79
N LEU A 886 3.92 -38.35 -34.18
CA LEU A 886 4.82 -38.29 -33.02
C LEU A 886 4.03 -37.81 -31.81
N TRP A 887 3.77 -38.70 -30.86
CA TRP A 887 3.01 -38.40 -29.64
C TRP A 887 3.95 -37.96 -28.51
N GLY A 888 3.55 -36.98 -27.70
CA GLY A 888 4.20 -36.66 -26.42
C GLY A 888 5.48 -35.81 -26.48
N LEU A 889 6.30 -35.87 -27.54
CA LEU A 889 7.62 -35.23 -27.64
C LEU A 889 8.41 -35.24 -26.32
N ASP A 890 9.17 -36.30 -26.07
CA ASP A 890 10.15 -36.33 -24.99
C ASP A 890 11.10 -35.12 -25.06
N SER A 891 11.29 -34.46 -23.94
CA SER A 891 12.38 -33.49 -23.76
C SER A 891 13.71 -34.23 -23.79
N GLY A 892 14.38 -34.29 -24.95
CA GLY A 892 15.82 -34.58 -25.01
C GLY A 892 16.30 -35.72 -25.89
N SER A 893 15.88 -35.82 -27.17
CA SER A 893 16.75 -36.46 -28.17
C SER A 893 16.96 -35.55 -29.38
N THR A 894 18.04 -34.79 -29.34
CA THR A 894 18.77 -34.42 -30.55
C THR A 894 19.42 -35.69 -31.10
N ALA A 895 18.72 -36.42 -31.97
CA ALA A 895 19.39 -37.33 -32.88
C ALA A 895 19.89 -36.52 -34.07
N SER A 896 21.11 -36.02 -33.92
CA SER A 896 21.94 -35.59 -35.03
C SER A 896 22.31 -36.80 -35.91
N THR A 897 22.40 -36.50 -37.21
CA THR A 897 23.19 -37.14 -38.28
C THR A 897 22.68 -38.38 -39.03
N SER A 898 22.75 -38.18 -40.36
CA SER A 898 22.72 -39.08 -41.55
C SER A 898 21.43 -39.76 -41.92
#